data_AF-A0A814J6L1-F1
#
_entry.id   AF-A0A814J6L1-F1
#
_cell.length_a   1.000
_cell.length_b   1.000
_cell.length_c   1.000
_cell.angle_alpha   90.00
_cell.angle_beta   90.00
_cell.angle_gamma   90.00
#
_symmetry.space_group_name_H-M   'P 1'
#
loop_
_entity.id
_entity.type
_entity.pdbx_description
1 polymer ?
#
loop_
_entity_poly.entity_id
_entity_poly.type
_entity_poly.pdbx_seq_one_letter_code
_entity_poly.pdbx_strand_id
1 'polypeptide(L)'
;METEILIKSPKNVHLSGKLKTFDDQEISGSDQVYYDKQQDVWRCRFAPPRNGKYKILIYAKKITDTGTYPNVLEFEVVATNLTLPISYPKVRQLFFDYEMQIIQPTNQYAIKSSVQTEVLIRAAKNIELIGTLTTLDEEKIPGSDQVYYNKHQDVWRCRFAPPRNGKYKILIYAKKITDTGTYPNVLEFEVVATNLTLPISYPKVRQLFFDYEMQIIQPTNQYAIKSSVQTEVLIRAAKNIELIGTLTTLDEEKIPGSDQVYYNKHQDVWRCRFAPPRNGKYKILIYARKITDTGTYPNVLEFELLADNVTLPISYPKTWQSFYDYQMEIIAPNNSRYSVWPTNGSYSEILLGAPGNIELSSDIKQGDQKLDNGSLIQYDSTKNLYQCLFAPRNVGEHKLTIYAKPSSDTSASRLSAVEFDLKVTNLKRPIMFPLIYTQFNVDKCRIFEPLNGVLKQGSNVLIHCQIPDAQTVKLLVDKKWKTVDSYENNILKHQLKLTNEQQQAKCGYIVLILIIYWATECQPLPVTSVLPLFLFPMAGIIKSSEVALNYFQAKTEMAANNHPCININQLELDELIISGQIIFGFFQGFLLATAYSASIGGLATLVGSATNIIAKEFVDELFQCRPNTVVHEAQKQVQMALKIQYKQLGRVSWSEGTIGFLFIILLLLLITRDFGETRGWNAIFRLNYVTDGTIAILIGILPLIWPSTSPFKRNWKYKPILTWTELSSNLPWGTLLLLGAGLAIAEAFQKLLATFQLLAYFFLFLTLWYARTANIHPAYVILPCTLSVSLAFVFPTSSNPNSVVFASGTLHVWDMMKAGISPTAVLILSRKLLIIRKNYRKYKNLSYTEKKSRMITKAWV
;
A
#
# COMPACT_ATOMS: atom_id res chain seq x y z
N MET A 1 5.21 40.33 78.42
CA MET A 1 5.43 39.99 77.00
C MET A 1 4.12 40.02 76.23
N GLU A 2 3.04 39.53 76.83
CA GLU A 2 1.66 39.61 76.31
C GLU A 2 0.73 40.08 77.44
N THR A 3 -0.34 40.80 77.08
CA THR A 3 -1.46 41.18 77.93
C THR A 3 -2.72 40.49 77.40
N GLU A 4 -3.33 39.60 78.17
CA GLU A 4 -4.60 38.95 77.84
C GLU A 4 -5.74 39.61 78.65
N ILE A 5 -6.82 40.00 77.96
CA ILE A 5 -8.02 40.58 78.54
C ILE A 5 -9.18 39.65 78.20
N LEU A 6 -9.88 39.16 79.23
CA LEU A 6 -11.06 38.32 79.09
C LEU A 6 -12.31 39.19 79.25
N ILE A 7 -13.18 39.19 78.24
CA ILE A 7 -14.39 40.02 78.22
C ILE A 7 -15.61 39.15 78.02
N LYS A 8 -16.49 39.10 79.02
CA LYS A 8 -17.81 38.49 78.87
C LYS A 8 -18.76 39.50 78.23
N SER A 9 -19.41 39.13 77.14
CA SER A 9 -20.38 39.97 76.44
C SER A 9 -21.60 39.16 75.99
N PRO A 10 -22.75 39.81 75.71
CA PRO A 10 -23.90 39.13 75.11
C PRO A 10 -23.56 38.51 73.74
N LYS A 11 -24.16 37.36 73.42
CA LYS A 11 -23.87 36.58 72.20
C LYS A 11 -24.05 37.33 70.87
N ASN A 12 -24.78 38.45 70.87
CA ASN A 12 -25.02 39.29 69.70
C ASN A 12 -24.00 40.42 69.54
N VAL A 13 -22.92 40.45 70.31
CA VAL A 13 -21.86 41.48 70.26
C VAL A 13 -20.57 40.90 69.71
N HIS A 14 -20.03 41.53 68.66
CA HIS A 14 -18.70 41.25 68.12
C HIS A 14 -17.69 42.25 68.68
N LEU A 15 -16.54 41.75 69.17
CA LEU A 15 -15.44 42.58 69.65
C LEU A 15 -14.28 42.59 68.65
N SER A 16 -13.63 43.74 68.53
CA SER A 16 -12.37 43.92 67.83
C SER A 16 -11.40 44.65 68.75
N GLY A 17 -10.12 44.27 68.74
CA GLY A 17 -9.08 44.95 69.50
C GLY A 17 -8.05 45.56 68.56
N LYS A 18 -7.39 46.63 68.97
CA LYS A 18 -6.20 47.16 68.30
C LYS A 18 -5.22 47.71 69.31
N LEU A 19 -3.93 47.48 69.11
CA LEU A 19 -2.87 48.19 69.83
C LEU A 19 -2.38 49.37 68.99
N LYS A 20 -2.29 50.54 69.59
CA LYS A 20 -1.77 51.77 68.97
C LYS A 20 -0.60 52.34 69.76
N THR A 21 0.28 53.06 69.08
CA THR A 21 1.20 53.99 69.74
C THR A 21 0.42 55.17 70.32
N PHE A 22 1.06 55.97 71.18
CA PHE A 22 0.44 57.22 71.68
C PHE A 22 0.22 58.27 70.57
N ASP A 23 0.88 58.12 69.41
CA ASP A 23 0.66 58.93 68.20
C ASP A 23 -0.47 58.36 67.32
N ASP A 24 -1.33 57.50 67.87
CA ASP A 24 -2.45 56.84 67.19
C ASP A 24 -2.09 55.97 65.97
N GLN A 25 -0.83 55.55 65.84
CA GLN A 25 -0.42 54.61 64.80
C GLN A 25 -0.77 53.17 65.20
N GLU A 26 -1.52 52.46 64.35
CA GLU A 26 -1.88 51.06 64.55
C GLU A 26 -0.69 50.12 64.35
N ILE A 27 -0.51 49.19 65.27
CA ILE A 27 0.59 48.22 65.23
C ILE A 27 0.04 46.89 64.71
N SER A 28 0.34 46.57 63.46
CA SER A 28 -0.12 45.30 62.86
C SER A 28 0.52 44.08 63.53
N GLY A 29 -0.27 43.04 63.74
CA GLY A 29 0.21 41.77 64.33
C GLY A 29 0.49 41.84 65.82
N SER A 30 -0.03 42.86 66.51
CA SER A 30 0.15 43.02 67.96
C SER A 30 -1.10 42.66 68.76
N ASP A 31 -2.20 42.33 68.09
CA ASP A 31 -3.50 42.00 68.66
C ASP A 31 -4.02 40.67 68.13
N GLN A 32 -4.73 39.93 68.98
CA GLN A 32 -5.46 38.71 68.62
C GLN A 32 -6.76 38.68 69.44
N VAL A 33 -7.90 38.81 68.77
CA VAL A 33 -9.22 38.84 69.42
C VAL A 33 -10.11 37.74 68.87
N TYR A 34 -10.66 36.92 69.76
CA TYR A 34 -11.57 35.83 69.39
C TYR A 34 -12.51 35.47 70.54
N TYR A 35 -13.61 34.81 70.22
CA TYR A 35 -14.57 34.31 71.19
C TYR A 35 -14.28 32.85 71.53
N ASP A 36 -13.96 32.58 72.80
CA ASP A 36 -13.76 31.25 73.36
C ASP A 36 -15.12 30.65 73.76
N LYS A 37 -15.60 29.70 72.95
CA LYS A 37 -16.89 29.03 73.17
C LYS A 37 -16.91 28.14 74.41
N GLN A 38 -15.76 27.63 74.87
CA GLN A 38 -15.70 26.74 76.03
C GLN A 38 -15.87 27.54 77.33
N GLN A 39 -15.29 28.74 77.38
CA GLN A 39 -15.34 29.61 78.54
C GLN A 39 -16.42 30.69 78.46
N ASP A 40 -17.14 30.81 77.33
CA ASP A 40 -18.18 31.82 77.08
C ASP A 40 -17.66 33.27 77.27
N VAL A 41 -16.44 33.53 76.79
CA VAL A 41 -15.76 34.84 76.90
C VAL A 41 -15.00 35.19 75.62
N TRP A 42 -14.87 36.48 75.34
CA TRP A 42 -13.90 36.99 74.37
C TRP A 42 -12.51 37.05 74.98
N ARG A 43 -11.53 36.46 74.30
CA ARG A 43 -10.11 36.57 74.62
C ARG A 43 -9.48 37.61 73.72
N CYS A 44 -8.97 38.68 74.30
CA CYS A 44 -8.26 39.74 73.61
C CYS A 44 -6.81 39.78 74.08
N ARG A 45 -5.89 39.33 73.21
CA ARG A 45 -4.46 39.23 73.49
C ARG A 45 -3.72 40.35 72.79
N PHE A 46 -2.81 41.01 73.49
CA PHE A 46 -2.04 42.12 72.97
C PHE A 46 -0.56 41.97 73.33
N ALA A 47 0.33 42.06 72.33
CA ALA A 47 1.77 41.96 72.49
C ALA A 47 2.46 43.25 71.99
N PRO A 48 3.01 44.08 72.90
CA PRO A 48 3.78 45.25 72.51
C PRO A 48 5.10 44.85 71.81
N PRO A 49 5.46 45.45 70.67
CA PRO A 49 6.63 45.02 69.89
C PRO A 49 7.96 45.51 70.45
N ARG A 50 7.98 46.57 71.26
CA ARG A 50 9.19 47.17 71.86
C ARG A 50 8.86 47.80 73.21
N ASN A 51 9.89 48.13 73.99
CA ASN A 51 9.69 48.92 75.21
C ASN A 51 9.11 50.29 74.84
N GLY A 52 8.06 50.72 75.54
CA GLY A 52 7.33 51.94 75.22
C GLY A 52 5.94 51.98 75.86
N LYS A 53 5.25 53.10 75.66
CA LYS A 53 3.85 53.27 76.06
C LYS A 53 2.93 53.03 74.86
N TYR A 54 1.85 52.29 75.07
CA TYR A 54 0.88 51.92 74.05
C TYR A 54 -0.55 52.07 74.56
N LYS A 55 -1.50 52.19 73.64
CA LYS A 55 -2.93 52.20 73.90
C LYS A 55 -3.58 50.95 73.33
N ILE A 56 -4.30 50.20 74.15
CA ILE A 56 -5.18 49.12 73.71
C ILE A 56 -6.57 49.71 73.56
N LEU A 57 -7.14 49.61 72.36
CA LEU A 57 -8.50 50.04 72.05
C LEU A 57 -9.34 48.81 71.72
N ILE A 58 -10.44 48.63 72.44
CA ILE A 58 -11.40 47.55 72.20
C ILE A 58 -12.69 48.18 71.73
N TYR A 59 -13.10 47.76 70.56
CA TYR A 59 -14.30 48.20 69.91
C TYR A 59 -15.34 47.07 69.98
N ALA A 60 -16.62 47.44 70.13
CA ALA A 60 -17.71 46.49 70.21
C ALA A 60 -18.85 46.92 69.31
N LYS A 61 -19.51 45.96 68.66
CA LYS A 61 -20.65 46.24 67.80
C LYS A 61 -21.64 45.09 67.83
N LYS A 62 -22.94 45.37 67.71
CA LYS A 62 -23.93 44.29 67.54
C LYS A 62 -23.79 43.68 66.16
N ILE A 63 -23.95 42.36 66.06
CA ILE A 63 -23.83 41.60 64.80
C ILE A 63 -24.79 42.12 63.72
N THR A 64 -25.93 42.70 64.11
CA THR A 64 -26.96 43.25 63.21
C THR A 64 -26.63 44.62 62.63
N ASP A 65 -25.69 45.36 63.21
CA ASP A 65 -25.45 46.75 62.83
C ASP A 65 -24.53 46.80 61.60
N THR A 66 -24.75 47.74 60.68
CA THR A 66 -23.85 48.05 59.55
C THR A 66 -23.11 49.36 59.85
N GLY A 67 -21.78 49.42 59.73
CA GLY A 67 -20.98 50.60 60.13
C GLY A 67 -19.70 50.29 60.91
N THR A 68 -19.01 51.33 61.38
CA THR A 68 -17.75 51.23 62.14
C THR A 68 -17.99 50.71 63.56
N TYR A 69 -16.97 50.06 64.15
CA TYR A 69 -17.04 49.63 65.54
C TYR A 69 -16.78 50.85 66.45
N PRO A 70 -17.72 51.27 67.32
CA PRO A 70 -17.44 52.30 68.32
C PRO A 70 -16.42 51.78 69.33
N ASN A 71 -15.53 52.66 69.78
CA ASN A 71 -14.59 52.36 70.86
C ASN A 71 -15.39 52.20 72.17
N VAL A 72 -15.14 51.12 72.91
CA VAL A 72 -15.87 50.79 74.14
C VAL A 72 -14.94 50.69 75.35
N LEU A 73 -13.68 50.28 75.16
CA LEU A 73 -12.67 50.26 76.22
C LEU A 73 -11.33 50.77 75.68
N GLU A 74 -10.67 51.62 76.45
CA GLU A 74 -9.30 52.07 76.21
C GLU A 74 -8.47 51.74 77.44
N PHE A 75 -7.32 51.09 77.23
CA PHE A 75 -6.34 50.81 78.29
C PHE A 75 -4.98 51.37 77.89
N GLU A 76 -4.26 51.96 78.84
CA GLU A 76 -2.85 52.31 78.66
C GLU A 76 -1.97 51.17 79.14
N VAL A 77 -1.00 50.77 78.31
CA VAL A 77 -0.04 49.70 78.64
C VAL A 77 1.37 50.23 78.49
N VAL A 78 2.18 50.04 79.53
CA VAL A 78 3.61 50.37 79.53
C VAL A 78 4.40 49.08 79.44
N ALA A 79 5.14 48.91 78.35
CA ALA A 79 6.00 47.76 78.12
C ALA A 79 7.44 48.07 78.55
N THR A 80 7.97 47.30 79.49
CA THR A 80 9.37 47.38 79.96
C THR A 80 10.04 46.01 79.89
N ASN A 81 11.36 45.98 79.73
CA ASN A 81 12.19 44.77 79.73
C ASN A 81 11.78 43.68 78.70
N LEU A 82 11.26 44.06 77.53
CA LEU A 82 10.99 43.12 76.45
C LEU A 82 12.29 42.62 75.82
N THR A 83 12.51 41.30 75.87
CA THR A 83 13.70 40.64 75.32
C THR A 83 13.48 40.11 73.91
N LEU A 84 12.24 39.72 73.55
CA LEU A 84 11.86 39.25 72.22
C LEU A 84 10.47 39.78 71.83
N PRO A 85 10.29 40.37 70.64
CA PRO A 85 8.99 40.81 70.17
C PRO A 85 8.10 39.60 69.83
N ILE A 86 6.98 39.46 70.52
CA ILE A 86 5.89 38.53 70.18
C ILE A 86 4.98 39.24 69.19
N SER A 87 4.52 38.54 68.15
CA SER A 87 3.51 39.07 67.22
C SER A 87 2.55 37.97 66.79
N TYR A 88 1.26 38.25 66.68
CA TYR A 88 0.27 37.24 66.32
C TYR A 88 -0.06 37.32 64.82
N PRO A 89 -0.17 36.18 64.14
CA PRO A 89 -0.79 36.18 62.82
C PRO A 89 -2.25 36.59 62.95
N LYS A 90 -2.78 37.19 61.88
CA LYS A 90 -4.19 37.57 61.84
C LYS A 90 -5.01 36.30 61.71
N VAL A 91 -5.74 35.97 62.76
CA VAL A 91 -6.64 34.81 62.82
C VAL A 91 -8.09 35.29 62.80
N ARG A 92 -8.95 34.58 62.09
CA ARG A 92 -10.41 34.81 62.12
C ARG A 92 -11.07 33.89 63.15
N GLN A 93 -12.29 34.22 63.59
CA GLN A 93 -13.06 33.40 64.52
C GLN A 93 -13.15 31.92 64.09
N LEU A 94 -13.30 31.68 62.79
CA LEU A 94 -13.36 30.33 62.21
C LEU A 94 -12.10 29.49 62.51
N PHE A 95 -10.94 30.11 62.73
CA PHE A 95 -9.72 29.39 63.10
C PHE A 95 -9.90 28.63 64.42
N PHE A 96 -10.49 29.30 65.41
CA PHE A 96 -10.75 28.75 66.73
C PHE A 96 -11.96 27.82 66.74
N ASP A 97 -12.99 28.14 65.95
CA ASP A 97 -14.18 27.29 65.80
C ASP A 97 -13.86 25.90 65.21
N TYR A 98 -12.78 25.81 64.45
CA TYR A 98 -12.24 24.58 63.86
C TYR A 98 -11.14 23.94 64.72
N GLU A 99 -10.92 24.44 65.93
CA GLU A 99 -9.92 23.93 66.89
C GLU A 99 -8.51 23.81 66.28
N MET A 100 -8.17 24.74 65.37
CA MET A 100 -6.87 24.72 64.69
C MET A 100 -5.76 25.27 65.59
N GLN A 101 -4.56 24.74 65.42
CA GLN A 101 -3.36 25.15 66.17
C GLN A 101 -2.18 25.36 65.24
N ILE A 102 -1.49 26.49 65.38
CA ILE A 102 -0.25 26.77 64.65
C ILE A 102 0.90 26.14 65.41
N ILE A 103 1.58 25.17 64.79
CA ILE A 103 2.76 24.51 65.34
C ILE A 103 4.02 25.30 65.01
N GLN A 104 4.11 25.85 63.80
CA GLN A 104 5.23 26.67 63.36
C GLN A 104 4.80 27.62 62.24
N PRO A 105 5.25 28.88 62.20
CA PRO A 105 5.93 29.60 63.29
C PRO A 105 4.95 29.99 64.39
N THR A 106 5.27 29.69 65.65
CA THR A 106 4.50 30.15 66.81
C THR A 106 4.76 31.62 67.06
N ASN A 107 3.73 32.40 67.39
CA ASN A 107 3.88 33.77 67.88
C ASN A 107 4.65 34.70 66.93
N GLN A 108 4.44 34.53 65.61
CA GLN A 108 4.96 35.44 64.58
C GLN A 108 3.86 35.91 63.62
N TYR A 109 3.73 37.22 63.45
CA TYR A 109 2.92 37.87 62.41
C TYR A 109 3.66 37.93 61.07
N ALA A 110 4.92 38.37 61.11
CA ALA A 110 5.77 38.57 59.94
C ALA A 110 6.88 37.52 59.88
N ILE A 111 6.85 36.67 58.86
CA ILE A 111 7.83 35.61 58.66
C ILE A 111 8.95 36.13 57.77
N LYS A 112 10.18 36.11 58.28
CA LYS A 112 11.36 36.41 57.47
C LYS A 112 11.73 35.16 56.67
N SER A 113 11.72 35.27 55.35
CA SER A 113 11.99 34.16 54.44
C SER A 113 13.24 34.45 53.61
N SER A 114 14.22 33.55 53.64
CA SER A 114 15.41 33.60 52.78
C SER A 114 15.38 32.60 51.62
N VAL A 115 14.49 31.60 51.68
CA VAL A 115 14.36 30.56 50.65
C VAL A 115 12.88 30.17 50.49
N GLN A 116 12.33 29.48 51.49
CA GLN A 116 10.93 29.07 51.56
C GLN A 116 10.41 29.28 52.98
N THR A 117 9.13 29.56 53.11
CA THR A 117 8.40 29.66 54.37
C THR A 117 7.57 28.42 54.58
N GLU A 118 7.62 27.84 55.77
CA GLU A 118 6.84 26.68 56.14
C GLU A 118 5.93 27.02 57.32
N VAL A 119 4.64 26.74 57.17
CA VAL A 119 3.62 26.88 58.20
C VAL A 119 3.04 25.49 58.49
N LEU A 120 3.19 25.04 59.73
CA LEU A 120 2.65 23.78 60.22
C LEU A 120 1.40 24.04 61.04
N ILE A 121 0.28 23.42 60.66
CA ILE A 121 -1.03 23.60 61.30
C ILE A 121 -1.58 22.23 61.70
N ARG A 122 -2.03 22.10 62.94
CA ARG A 122 -2.87 20.98 63.36
C ARG A 122 -4.33 21.38 63.24
N ALA A 123 -5.14 20.51 62.66
CA ALA A 123 -6.58 20.69 62.50
C ALA A 123 -7.27 19.33 62.67
N ALA A 124 -8.56 19.32 63.00
CA ALA A 124 -9.33 18.07 63.07
C ALA A 124 -9.40 17.37 61.70
N LYS A 125 -9.51 16.03 61.70
CA LYS A 125 -9.45 15.18 60.49
C LYS A 125 -10.54 15.47 59.44
N ASN A 126 -11.62 16.13 59.83
CA ASN A 126 -12.72 16.50 58.95
C ASN A 126 -12.56 17.91 58.35
N ILE A 127 -11.43 18.57 58.55
CA ILE A 127 -11.12 19.90 58.01
C ILE A 127 -10.10 19.75 56.88
N GLU A 128 -10.40 20.40 55.76
CA GLU A 128 -9.52 20.56 54.62
C GLU A 128 -8.96 21.98 54.58
N LEU A 129 -7.66 22.10 54.31
CA LEU A 129 -6.92 23.37 54.27
C LEU A 129 -6.38 23.62 52.87
N ILE A 130 -6.50 24.87 52.42
CA ILE A 130 -5.84 25.39 51.22
C ILE A 130 -5.08 26.64 51.63
N GLY A 131 -3.89 26.84 51.08
CA GLY A 131 -3.09 28.03 51.31
C GLY A 131 -2.68 28.67 50.00
N THR A 132 -2.53 29.99 50.00
CA THR A 132 -2.04 30.74 48.84
C THR A 132 -1.09 31.83 49.29
N LEU A 133 -0.02 32.06 48.53
CA LEU A 133 0.78 33.28 48.67
C LEU A 133 0.25 34.33 47.69
N THR A 134 0.05 35.55 48.18
CA THR A 134 -0.41 36.68 47.37
C THR A 134 0.53 37.86 47.47
N THR A 135 0.46 38.76 46.50
CA THR A 135 1.01 40.12 46.64
C THR A 135 0.26 40.88 47.74
N LEU A 136 0.72 42.08 48.09
CA LEU A 136 0.04 42.94 49.06
C LEU A 136 -1.38 43.32 48.61
N ASP A 137 -1.59 43.39 47.29
CA ASP A 137 -2.87 43.63 46.59
C ASP A 137 -3.74 42.37 46.44
N GLU A 138 -3.38 41.28 47.12
CA GLU A 138 -4.12 40.00 47.14
C GLU A 138 -4.18 39.25 45.80
N GLU A 139 -3.29 39.57 44.86
CA GLU A 139 -3.13 38.79 43.64
C GLU A 139 -2.40 37.47 43.93
N LYS A 140 -3.00 36.33 43.56
CA LYS A 140 -2.41 35.01 43.77
C LYS A 140 -1.17 34.80 42.89
N ILE A 141 -0.10 34.31 43.50
CA ILE A 141 1.14 33.97 42.80
C ILE A 141 1.12 32.47 42.44
N PRO A 142 1.06 32.09 41.15
CA PRO A 142 1.03 30.67 40.77
C PRO A 142 2.34 29.96 41.11
N GLY A 143 2.25 28.71 41.55
CA GLY A 143 3.41 27.89 41.91
C GLY A 143 4.14 28.33 43.18
N SER A 144 3.57 29.25 43.96
CA SER A 144 4.19 29.75 45.18
C SER A 144 3.73 29.01 46.44
N ASP A 145 2.70 28.16 46.34
CA ASP A 145 2.08 27.44 47.44
C ASP A 145 2.11 25.92 47.22
N GLN A 146 2.33 25.17 48.30
CA GLN A 146 2.16 23.72 48.36
C GLN A 146 1.60 23.35 49.73
N VAL A 147 0.34 22.91 49.77
CA VAL A 147 -0.37 22.55 51.01
C VAL A 147 -0.82 21.10 50.94
N TYR A 148 -0.49 20.32 51.97
CA TYR A 148 -0.90 18.93 52.09
C TYR A 148 -0.95 18.47 53.54
N TYR A 149 -1.72 17.42 53.79
CA TYR A 149 -1.81 16.79 55.09
C TYR A 149 -0.78 15.67 55.22
N ASN A 150 0.13 15.79 56.19
CA ASN A 150 1.12 14.77 56.51
C ASN A 150 0.54 13.78 57.54
N LYS A 151 0.14 12.59 57.07
CA LYS A 151 -0.46 11.53 57.90
C LYS A 151 0.47 11.00 59.00
N HIS A 152 1.79 11.05 58.82
CA HIS A 152 2.74 10.53 59.82
C HIS A 152 2.89 11.47 61.02
N GLN A 153 2.78 12.77 60.79
CA GLN A 153 2.95 13.80 61.82
C GLN A 153 1.62 14.34 62.36
N ASP A 154 0.49 13.97 61.74
CA ASP A 154 -0.85 14.48 62.04
C ASP A 154 -0.93 16.01 61.98
N VAL A 155 -0.35 16.58 60.91
CA VAL A 155 -0.26 18.03 60.68
C VAL A 155 -0.42 18.36 59.21
N TRP A 156 -1.04 19.51 58.94
CA TRP A 156 -1.01 20.18 57.65
C TRP A 156 0.30 20.92 57.47
N ARG A 157 0.97 20.64 56.36
CA ARG A 157 2.24 21.22 55.98
C ARG A 157 2.02 22.17 54.82
N CYS A 158 2.09 23.47 55.12
CA CYS A 158 1.86 24.54 54.16
C CYS A 158 3.19 25.22 53.82
N ARG A 159 3.71 24.97 52.62
CA ARG A 159 4.96 25.55 52.14
C ARG A 159 4.67 26.67 51.16
N PHE A 160 5.42 27.77 51.31
CA PHE A 160 5.27 28.96 50.50
C PHE A 160 6.64 29.46 50.03
N ALA A 161 6.77 29.73 48.74
CA ALA A 161 8.01 30.18 48.12
C ALA A 161 7.78 31.54 47.42
N PRO A 162 8.25 32.64 48.03
CA PRO A 162 8.18 33.95 47.40
C PRO A 162 9.09 34.02 46.16
N PRO A 163 8.63 34.57 45.02
CA PRO A 163 9.39 34.52 43.77
C PRO A 163 10.55 35.54 43.72
N ARG A 164 10.48 36.63 44.48
CA ARG A 164 11.48 37.71 44.51
C ARG A 164 11.54 38.35 45.89
N ASN A 165 12.63 39.05 46.19
CA ASN A 165 12.72 39.85 47.42
C ASN A 165 11.58 40.87 47.45
N GLY A 166 10.89 40.99 48.58
CA GLY A 166 9.68 41.80 48.70
C GLY A 166 8.80 41.38 49.86
N LYS A 167 7.63 42.02 49.97
CA LYS A 167 6.61 41.70 50.97
C LYS A 167 5.42 40.99 50.31
N TYR A 168 4.92 39.95 50.98
CA TYR A 168 3.82 39.11 50.51
C TYR A 168 2.88 38.78 51.66
N LYS A 169 1.69 38.25 51.36
CA LYS A 169 0.76 37.71 52.35
C LYS A 169 0.57 36.22 52.11
N ILE A 170 0.61 35.42 53.18
CA ILE A 170 0.12 34.04 53.15
C ILE A 170 -1.33 34.08 53.64
N LEU A 171 -2.25 33.54 52.85
CA LEU A 171 -3.65 33.38 53.22
C LEU A 171 -3.94 31.88 53.31
N ILE A 172 -4.48 31.43 54.44
CA ILE A 172 -4.86 30.06 54.68
C ILE A 172 -6.37 30.01 54.88
N TYR A 173 -6.99 29.12 54.11
CA TYR A 173 -8.42 28.94 54.06
C TYR A 173 -8.76 27.53 54.54
N ALA A 174 -9.85 27.39 55.29
CA ALA A 174 -10.24 26.11 55.88
C ALA A 174 -11.73 25.86 55.72
N LYS A 175 -12.10 24.59 55.54
CA LYS A 175 -13.49 24.18 55.39
C LYS A 175 -13.68 22.76 55.89
N LYS A 176 -14.88 22.39 56.35
CA LYS A 176 -15.20 20.99 56.65
C LYS A 176 -15.40 20.21 55.34
N ILE A 177 -14.91 18.97 55.30
CA ILE A 177 -15.01 18.08 54.13
C ILE A 177 -16.47 17.86 53.69
N THR A 178 -17.42 17.91 54.62
CA THR A 178 -18.86 17.74 54.36
C THR A 178 -19.53 18.95 53.71
N ASP A 179 -18.94 20.13 53.83
CA ASP A 179 -19.59 21.36 53.41
C ASP A 179 -19.44 21.53 51.88
N THR A 180 -20.47 22.05 51.21
CA THR A 180 -20.40 22.45 49.79
C THR A 180 -20.29 23.98 49.73
N GLY A 181 -19.32 24.53 48.99
CA GLY A 181 -19.09 25.99 48.97
C GLY A 181 -17.62 26.41 48.96
N THR A 182 -17.38 27.73 49.06
CA THR A 182 -16.05 28.35 49.05
C THR A 182 -15.29 28.13 50.36
N TYR A 183 -13.96 28.21 50.29
CA TYR A 183 -13.12 28.14 51.48
C TYR A 183 -13.02 29.53 52.12
N PRO A 184 -13.52 29.76 53.34
CA PRO A 184 -13.32 31.02 54.04
C PRO A 184 -11.87 31.15 54.52
N ASN A 185 -11.33 32.38 54.43
CA ASN A 185 -10.01 32.68 54.98
C ASN A 185 -10.09 32.56 56.51
N VAL A 186 -9.15 31.85 57.12
CA VAL A 186 -9.06 31.63 58.57
C VAL A 186 -7.81 32.23 59.19
N LEU A 187 -6.74 32.39 58.41
CA LEU A 187 -5.42 32.73 58.93
C LEU A 187 -4.58 33.48 57.88
N GLU A 188 -3.93 34.56 58.30
CA GLU A 188 -3.10 35.43 57.47
C GLU A 188 -1.75 35.73 58.15
N PHE A 189 -0.66 35.59 57.39
CA PHE A 189 0.71 36.01 57.77
C PHE A 189 1.27 37.02 56.78
N GLU A 190 2.09 37.96 57.26
CA GLU A 190 2.96 38.76 56.40
C GLU A 190 4.28 37.99 56.16
N VAL A 191 4.78 37.98 54.93
CA VAL A 191 6.07 37.37 54.61
C VAL A 191 6.99 38.44 54.07
N VAL A 192 8.15 38.61 54.71
CA VAL A 192 9.20 39.50 54.27
C VAL A 192 10.32 38.65 53.69
N ALA A 193 10.40 38.62 52.37
CA ALA A 193 11.40 37.84 51.64
C ALA A 193 12.66 38.68 51.40
N THR A 194 13.80 38.23 51.95
CA THR A 194 15.10 38.89 51.80
C THR A 194 16.19 37.86 51.51
N ASN A 195 17.21 38.23 50.73
CA ASN A 195 18.32 37.35 50.35
C ASN A 195 17.92 36.09 49.57
N LEU A 196 16.84 36.14 48.76
CA LEU A 196 16.49 35.04 47.86
C LEU A 196 17.56 34.88 46.78
N THR A 197 18.21 33.73 46.75
CA THR A 197 19.26 33.40 45.77
C THR A 197 18.68 32.82 44.48
N LEU A 198 17.62 32.02 44.56
CA LEU A 198 16.91 31.43 43.41
C LEU A 198 15.40 31.29 43.71
N PRO A 199 14.50 31.64 42.77
CA PRO A 199 13.06 31.44 42.94
C PRO A 199 12.70 29.96 42.91
N ILE A 200 12.27 29.42 44.05
CA ILE A 200 11.63 28.10 44.14
C ILE A 200 10.18 28.26 43.68
N SER A 201 9.67 27.30 42.91
CA SER A 201 8.24 27.21 42.62
C SER A 201 7.78 25.76 42.70
N TYR A 202 6.61 25.50 43.25
CA TYR A 202 6.11 24.14 43.41
C TYR A 202 5.18 23.78 42.26
N PRO A 203 5.28 22.56 41.73
CA PRO A 203 4.24 22.05 40.84
C PRO A 203 2.95 21.84 41.63
N LYS A 204 1.83 21.87 40.91
CA LYS A 204 0.53 21.71 41.53
C LYS A 204 0.30 20.23 41.81
N VAL A 205 0.36 19.88 43.08
CA VAL A 205 0.20 18.51 43.59
C VAL A 205 -1.14 18.36 44.31
N ARG A 206 -1.74 17.18 44.22
CA ARG A 206 -2.94 16.82 45.01
C ARG A 206 -2.55 15.99 46.23
N GLN A 207 -3.44 15.88 47.22
CA GLN A 207 -3.22 15.06 48.42
C GLN A 207 -2.82 13.61 48.09
N LEU A 208 -3.39 13.03 47.02
CA LEU A 208 -3.07 11.68 46.55
C LEU A 208 -1.58 11.49 46.19
N PHE A 209 -0.88 12.53 45.75
CA PHE A 209 0.56 12.47 45.47
C PHE A 209 1.36 12.09 46.72
N PHE A 210 0.99 12.69 47.86
CA PHE A 210 1.62 12.41 49.15
C PHE A 210 1.15 11.09 49.75
N ASP A 211 -0.13 10.74 49.55
CA ASP A 211 -0.69 9.46 50.00
C ASP A 211 -0.04 8.25 49.31
N TYR A 212 0.46 8.43 48.08
CA TYR A 212 1.22 7.42 47.33
C TYR A 212 2.73 7.50 47.53
N GLU A 213 3.19 8.31 48.50
CA GLU A 213 4.61 8.50 48.83
C GLU A 213 5.46 8.88 47.60
N MET A 214 4.86 9.61 46.66
CA MET A 214 5.53 9.98 45.42
C MET A 214 6.56 11.08 45.65
N GLN A 215 7.65 11.03 44.90
CA GLN A 215 8.72 12.03 44.95
C GLN A 215 9.15 12.45 43.55
N ILE A 216 9.25 13.75 43.32
CA ILE A 216 9.77 14.30 42.06
C ILE A 216 11.30 14.34 42.17
N ILE A 217 11.97 13.56 41.34
CA ILE A 217 13.43 13.52 41.24
C ILE A 217 13.92 14.65 40.34
N GLN A 218 13.22 14.92 39.24
CA GLN A 218 13.53 15.99 38.31
C GLN A 218 12.27 16.41 37.52
N PRO A 219 12.04 17.71 37.27
CA PRO A 219 12.73 18.86 37.85
C PRO A 219 12.29 19.10 39.31
N THR A 220 13.25 19.34 40.20
CA THR A 220 12.95 19.70 41.59
C THR A 220 12.56 21.16 41.70
N ASN A 221 11.53 21.48 42.50
CA ASN A 221 11.22 22.87 42.87
C ASN A 221 10.95 23.80 41.68
N GLN A 222 10.27 23.29 40.65
CA GLN A 222 9.78 24.08 39.51
C GLN A 222 8.29 23.86 39.26
N TYR A 223 7.54 24.95 39.14
CA TYR A 223 6.15 24.98 38.69
C TYR A 223 6.05 24.95 37.15
N ALA A 224 6.89 25.76 36.49
CA ALA A 224 6.94 25.89 35.05
C ALA A 224 8.26 25.33 34.50
N ILE A 225 8.17 24.41 33.55
CA ILE A 225 9.33 23.81 32.88
C ILE A 225 9.50 24.47 31.52
N LYS A 226 10.72 24.89 31.19
CA LYS A 226 11.05 25.41 29.86
C LYS A 226 11.59 24.30 28.98
N SER A 227 11.07 24.19 27.76
CA SER A 227 11.47 23.15 26.80
C SER A 227 11.64 23.74 25.41
N SER A 228 12.70 23.35 24.72
CA SER A 228 12.88 23.65 23.29
C SER A 228 12.67 22.44 22.39
N VAL A 229 12.70 21.22 22.92
CA VAL A 229 12.61 19.98 22.12
C VAL A 229 11.76 18.95 22.86
N GLN A 230 12.24 18.50 24.01
CA GLN A 230 11.57 17.55 24.88
C GLN A 230 11.90 17.87 26.34
N THR A 231 11.02 17.48 27.24
CA THR A 231 11.20 17.58 28.69
C THR A 231 11.01 16.22 29.32
N GLU A 232 11.81 15.91 30.33
CA GLU A 232 11.71 14.67 31.10
C GLU A 232 11.38 15.00 32.57
N VAL A 233 10.36 14.35 33.09
CA VAL A 233 9.96 14.38 34.50
C VAL A 233 10.22 13.00 35.09
N LEU A 234 11.10 12.95 36.08
CA LEU A 234 11.49 11.73 36.79
C LEU A 234 10.76 11.66 38.12
N ILE A 235 10.01 10.58 38.33
CA ILE A 235 9.17 10.39 39.53
C ILE A 235 9.49 9.05 40.17
N ARG A 236 9.72 9.06 41.49
CA ARG A 236 9.75 7.85 42.30
C ARG A 236 8.37 7.65 42.93
N ALA A 237 7.87 6.42 42.87
CA ALA A 237 6.60 6.02 43.47
C ALA A 237 6.73 4.58 44.00
N ALA A 238 5.84 4.18 44.91
CA ALA A 238 5.80 2.80 45.41
C ALA A 238 5.55 1.79 44.27
N LYS A 239 6.08 0.56 44.40
CA LYS A 239 6.03 -0.48 43.34
C LYS A 239 4.62 -0.91 42.92
N ASN A 240 3.63 -0.68 43.77
CA ASN A 240 2.22 -0.99 43.50
C ASN A 240 1.47 0.18 42.84
N ILE A 241 2.15 1.27 42.48
CA ILE A 241 1.57 2.44 41.81
C ILE A 241 1.95 2.43 40.33
N GLU A 242 0.96 2.67 39.48
CA GLU A 242 1.10 2.82 38.05
C GLU A 242 0.84 4.29 37.66
N LEU A 243 1.71 4.85 36.81
CA LEU A 243 1.60 6.23 36.34
C LEU A 243 1.27 6.31 34.86
N ILE A 244 0.44 7.28 34.52
CA ILE A 244 0.21 7.74 33.14
C ILE A 244 0.43 9.24 33.12
N GLY A 245 1.01 9.77 32.05
CA GLY A 245 1.20 11.20 31.88
C GLY A 245 0.68 11.63 30.52
N THR A 246 0.16 12.85 30.44
CA THR A 246 -0.32 13.43 29.19
C THR A 246 0.08 14.90 29.09
N LEU A 247 0.46 15.34 27.90
CA LEU A 247 0.55 16.77 27.61
C LEU A 247 -0.78 17.26 27.05
N THR A 248 -1.27 18.38 27.57
CA THR A 248 -2.51 19.00 27.12
C THR A 248 -2.29 20.46 26.74
N THR A 249 -3.20 21.01 25.94
CA THR A 249 -3.35 22.47 25.81
C THR A 249 -3.81 23.09 27.13
N LEU A 250 -3.87 24.42 27.21
CA LEU A 250 -4.39 25.11 28.40
C LEU A 250 -5.85 24.76 28.68
N ASP A 251 -6.61 24.44 27.63
CA ASP A 251 -8.01 23.98 27.64
C ASP A 251 -8.16 22.47 27.96
N GLU A 252 -7.08 21.82 28.40
CA GLU A 252 -7.05 20.41 28.80
C GLU A 252 -7.33 19.41 27.65
N GLU A 253 -7.20 19.83 26.40
CA GLU A 253 -7.24 18.92 25.25
C GLU A 253 -5.94 18.12 25.14
N LYS A 254 -6.03 16.79 25.14
CA LYS A 254 -4.86 15.91 25.03
C LYS A 254 -4.20 16.06 23.67
N ILE A 255 -2.88 16.25 23.67
CA ILE A 255 -2.07 16.29 22.45
C ILE A 255 -1.58 14.87 22.11
N PRO A 256 -2.09 14.24 21.05
CA PRO A 256 -1.76 12.87 20.72
C PRO A 256 -0.28 12.69 20.34
N GLY A 257 0.41 11.73 20.95
CA GLY A 257 1.81 11.40 20.62
C GLY A 257 2.84 12.36 21.21
N SER A 258 2.44 13.21 22.14
CA SER A 258 3.33 14.15 22.84
C SER A 258 3.90 13.60 24.14
N ASP A 259 3.36 12.47 24.62
CA ASP A 259 3.65 11.85 25.90
C ASP A 259 4.25 10.44 25.73
N GLN A 260 5.26 10.12 26.55
CA GLN A 260 5.81 8.78 26.71
C GLN A 260 6.13 8.52 28.19
N VAL A 261 5.42 7.60 28.82
CA VAL A 261 5.56 7.30 30.26
C VAL A 261 5.83 5.82 30.46
N TYR A 262 6.88 5.50 31.21
CA TYR A 262 7.26 4.12 31.52
C TYR A 262 8.05 4.02 32.82
N TYR A 263 8.03 2.83 33.42
CA TYR A 263 8.80 2.55 34.62
C TYR A 263 10.17 1.96 34.25
N ASN A 264 11.24 2.66 34.66
CA ASN A 264 12.61 2.19 34.47
C ASN A 264 13.04 1.35 35.69
N LYS A 265 13.00 0.03 35.53
CA LYS A 265 13.38 -0.95 36.58
C LYS A 265 14.82 -0.81 37.06
N HIS A 266 15.74 -0.37 36.20
CA HIS A 266 17.17 -0.24 36.54
C HIS A 266 17.44 0.94 37.47
N GLN A 267 16.65 2.02 37.33
CA GLN A 267 16.83 3.25 38.12
C GLN A 267 15.79 3.41 39.24
N ASP A 268 14.82 2.49 39.32
CA ASP A 268 13.67 2.55 40.25
C ASP A 268 12.94 3.91 40.19
N VAL A 269 12.68 4.37 38.96
CA VAL A 269 11.97 5.63 38.68
C VAL A 269 11.06 5.50 37.46
N TRP A 270 9.94 6.20 37.51
CA TRP A 270 9.10 6.50 36.36
C TRP A 270 9.72 7.63 35.54
N ARG A 271 9.93 7.36 34.25
CA ARG A 271 10.38 8.34 33.27
C ARG A 271 9.19 8.83 32.47
N CYS A 272 8.86 10.11 32.60
CA CYS A 272 7.76 10.74 31.89
C CYS A 272 8.33 11.78 30.92
N ARG A 273 8.28 11.50 29.62
CA ARG A 273 8.80 12.36 28.57
C ARG A 273 7.66 13.07 27.85
N PHE A 274 7.86 14.36 27.60
CA PHE A 274 6.88 15.21 26.96
C PHE A 274 7.53 16.06 25.86
N ALA A 275 6.95 16.04 24.67
CA ALA A 275 7.41 16.79 23.51
C ALA A 275 6.30 17.75 23.03
N PRO A 276 6.45 19.07 23.23
CA PRO A 276 5.51 20.04 22.70
C PRO A 276 5.62 20.12 21.16
N PRO A 277 4.50 20.17 20.42
CA PRO A 277 4.55 20.16 18.96
C PRO A 277 4.95 21.51 18.34
N ARG A 278 4.77 22.61 19.07
CA ARG A 278 4.97 23.99 18.61
C ARG A 278 5.31 24.88 19.79
N ASN A 279 5.84 26.07 19.52
CA ASN A 279 5.99 27.12 20.53
C ASN A 279 4.63 27.45 21.16
N GLY A 280 4.59 27.60 22.48
CA GLY A 280 3.36 27.87 23.22
C GLY A 280 3.40 27.38 24.66
N LYS A 281 2.28 27.57 25.37
CA LYS A 281 2.08 27.11 26.74
C LYS A 281 1.23 25.85 26.76
N TYR A 282 1.65 24.87 27.56
CA TYR A 282 0.98 23.58 27.72
C TYR A 282 0.90 23.19 29.20
N LYS A 283 0.09 22.18 29.52
CA LYS A 283 0.07 21.55 30.85
C LYS A 283 0.54 20.12 30.75
N ILE A 284 1.40 19.70 31.66
CA ILE A 284 1.75 18.29 31.88
C ILE A 284 0.88 17.80 33.02
N LEU A 285 0.05 16.80 32.76
CA LEU A 285 -0.80 16.16 33.77
C LEU A 285 -0.30 14.73 34.00
N ILE A 286 -0.07 14.40 35.27
CA ILE A 286 0.39 13.07 35.69
C ILE A 286 -0.68 12.47 36.59
N TYR A 287 -1.11 11.28 36.20
CA TYR A 287 -2.16 10.51 36.84
C TYR A 287 -1.56 9.26 37.47
N ALA A 288 -2.09 8.86 38.62
CA ALA A 288 -1.57 7.73 39.37
C ALA A 288 -2.69 6.86 39.94
N ARG A 289 -2.52 5.54 39.90
CA ARG A 289 -3.46 4.57 40.46
C ARG A 289 -2.69 3.40 41.07
N LYS A 290 -3.26 2.71 42.07
CA LYS A 290 -2.72 1.41 42.49
C LYS A 290 -3.02 0.36 41.42
N ILE A 291 -2.09 -0.57 41.23
CA ILE A 291 -2.23 -1.67 40.24
C ILE A 291 -3.45 -2.56 40.57
N THR A 292 -3.83 -2.66 41.84
CA THR A 292 -4.99 -3.42 42.31
C THR A 292 -6.34 -2.79 42.00
N ASP A 293 -6.38 -1.48 41.77
CA ASP A 293 -7.63 -0.74 41.70
C ASP A 293 -8.19 -0.78 40.28
N THR A 294 -9.43 -1.24 40.12
CA THR A 294 -10.15 -1.19 38.85
C THR A 294 -10.92 0.12 38.75
N GLY A 295 -10.36 1.14 38.08
CA GLY A 295 -10.97 2.46 37.98
C GLY A 295 -10.20 3.44 37.11
N THR A 296 -10.67 4.70 37.03
CA THR A 296 -9.97 5.77 36.30
C THR A 296 -8.69 6.19 37.04
N TYR A 297 -7.72 6.75 36.30
CA TYR A 297 -6.51 7.31 36.91
C TYR A 297 -6.82 8.74 37.38
N PRO A 298 -6.81 9.05 38.68
CA PRO A 298 -6.94 10.42 39.16
C PRO A 298 -5.68 11.23 38.87
N ASN A 299 -5.84 12.51 38.54
CA ASN A 299 -4.72 13.44 38.38
C ASN A 299 -4.08 13.69 39.76
N VAL A 300 -2.77 13.53 39.86
CA VAL A 300 -2.02 13.73 41.11
C VAL A 300 -1.02 14.89 41.04
N LEU A 301 -0.57 15.27 39.84
CA LEU A 301 0.52 16.21 39.65
C LEU A 301 0.37 16.97 38.31
N GLU A 302 0.56 18.29 38.36
CA GLU A 302 0.43 19.20 37.23
C GLU A 302 1.64 20.16 37.16
N PHE A 303 2.23 20.30 35.96
CA PHE A 303 3.25 21.32 35.64
C PHE A 303 2.79 22.21 34.48
N GLU A 304 3.20 23.48 34.48
CA GLU A 304 3.13 24.33 33.29
C GLU A 304 4.36 24.07 32.41
N LEU A 305 4.17 23.88 31.12
CA LEU A 305 5.26 23.70 30.16
C LEU A 305 5.30 24.90 29.20
N LEU A 306 6.40 25.63 29.23
CA LEU A 306 6.69 26.75 28.35
C LEU A 306 7.59 26.26 27.21
N ALA A 307 7.02 26.13 26.02
CA ALA A 307 7.73 25.67 24.84
C ALA A 307 8.22 26.87 24.02
N ASP A 308 9.54 27.10 24.00
CA ASP A 308 10.19 28.18 23.28
C ASP A 308 11.26 27.62 22.33
N ASN A 309 11.36 28.14 21.11
CA ASN A 309 12.32 27.69 20.08
C ASN A 309 12.19 26.20 19.68
N VAL A 310 10.97 25.69 19.57
CA VAL A 310 10.67 24.36 19.03
C VAL A 310 10.97 24.33 17.53
N THR A 311 12.08 23.69 17.16
CA THR A 311 12.57 23.62 15.78
C THR A 311 11.94 22.49 14.96
N LEU A 312 11.61 21.35 15.60
CA LEU A 312 11.00 20.19 14.96
C LEU A 312 9.98 19.51 15.89
N PRO A 313 8.76 19.19 15.40
CA PRO A 313 7.78 18.46 16.18
C PRO A 313 8.21 16.99 16.33
N ILE A 314 8.59 16.60 17.55
CA ILE A 314 8.78 15.20 17.93
C ILE A 314 7.41 14.60 18.24
N SER A 315 7.20 13.35 17.81
CA SER A 315 6.04 12.57 18.26
C SER A 315 6.49 11.17 18.67
N TYR A 316 5.97 10.65 19.77
CA TYR A 316 6.33 9.31 20.22
C TYR A 316 5.32 8.27 19.74
N PRO A 317 5.78 7.10 19.27
CA PRO A 317 4.92 5.96 19.07
C PRO A 317 4.40 5.48 20.42
N LYS A 318 3.26 4.79 20.39
CA LYS A 318 2.66 4.27 21.62
C LYS A 318 3.47 3.06 22.06
N THR A 319 4.06 3.13 23.25
CA THR A 319 4.86 2.06 23.84
C THR A 319 4.19 1.48 25.07
N TRP A 320 4.43 0.20 25.33
CA TRP A 320 4.00 -0.51 26.54
C TRP A 320 5.21 -0.90 27.40
N GLN A 321 4.98 -1.30 28.64
CA GLN A 321 6.04 -1.66 29.59
C GLN A 321 6.98 -2.77 29.06
N SER A 322 6.45 -3.72 28.29
CA SER A 322 7.21 -4.79 27.64
C SER A 322 8.35 -4.28 26.73
N PHE A 323 8.15 -3.16 26.03
CA PHE A 323 9.17 -2.55 25.17
C PHE A 323 10.43 -2.17 25.97
N TYR A 324 10.23 -1.62 27.16
CA TYR A 324 11.32 -1.21 28.05
C TYR A 324 11.90 -2.37 28.84
N ASP A 325 11.05 -3.30 29.28
CA ASP A 325 11.47 -4.51 29.98
C ASP A 325 12.39 -5.38 29.12
N TYR A 326 12.13 -5.43 27.80
CA TYR A 326 12.94 -6.16 26.83
C TYR A 326 14.06 -5.32 26.20
N GLN A 327 14.32 -4.10 26.69
CA GLN A 327 15.38 -3.22 26.20
C GLN A 327 15.36 -3.01 24.67
N MET A 328 14.16 -2.86 24.11
CA MET A 328 14.00 -2.61 22.67
C MET A 328 14.30 -1.13 22.34
N GLU A 329 14.74 -0.89 21.11
CA GLU A 329 15.05 0.45 20.60
C GLU A 329 14.45 0.66 19.20
N ILE A 330 13.97 1.87 18.93
CA ILE A 330 13.45 2.25 17.61
C ILE A 330 14.56 3.01 16.88
N ILE A 331 15.10 2.41 15.82
CA ILE A 331 16.17 3.00 15.03
C ILE A 331 15.61 3.92 13.95
N ALA A 332 14.54 3.48 13.27
CA ALA A 332 13.86 4.28 12.25
C ALA A 332 12.37 3.88 12.11
N PRO A 333 11.43 4.85 12.03
CA PRO A 333 11.64 6.29 12.16
C PRO A 333 11.87 6.70 13.62
N ASN A 334 12.99 7.39 13.87
CA ASN A 334 13.31 7.88 15.20
C ASN A 334 12.37 9.03 15.58
N ASN A 335 11.88 9.06 16.83
CA ASN A 335 11.10 10.18 17.37
C ASN A 335 9.85 10.55 16.53
N SER A 336 9.23 9.56 15.89
CA SER A 336 7.97 9.72 15.17
C SER A 336 6.94 8.68 15.58
N ARG A 337 5.72 9.13 15.88
CA ARG A 337 4.53 8.28 16.01
C ARG A 337 4.12 7.67 14.68
N TYR A 338 4.43 8.37 13.60
CA TYR A 338 4.07 7.96 12.25
C TYR A 338 5.20 7.19 11.59
N SER A 339 4.85 6.08 10.98
CA SER A 339 5.74 5.41 10.03
C SER A 339 5.79 6.20 8.71
N VAL A 340 6.98 6.33 8.14
CA VAL A 340 7.19 7.15 6.93
C VAL A 340 6.77 6.35 5.71
N TRP A 341 5.78 6.82 4.97
CA TRP A 341 5.37 6.17 3.72
C TRP A 341 6.19 6.69 2.52
N PRO A 342 6.94 5.84 1.80
CA PRO A 342 7.74 6.24 0.65
C PRO A 342 6.85 6.66 -0.52
N THR A 343 7.29 7.69 -1.25
CA THR A 343 6.59 8.18 -2.44
C THR A 343 6.52 7.07 -3.50
N ASN A 344 5.31 6.60 -3.80
CA ASN A 344 5.04 5.47 -4.72
C ASN A 344 5.65 4.11 -4.29
N GLY A 345 5.79 3.87 -2.99
CA GLY A 345 6.12 2.54 -2.47
C GLY A 345 4.94 1.55 -2.48
N SER A 346 5.26 0.25 -2.45
CA SER A 346 4.28 -0.82 -2.20
C SER A 346 4.26 -1.29 -0.74
N TYR A 347 5.32 -0.95 0.01
CA TYR A 347 5.48 -1.24 1.42
C TYR A 347 6.33 -0.13 2.05
N SER A 348 6.37 -0.08 3.37
CA SER A 348 7.35 0.69 4.11
C SER A 348 8.03 -0.13 5.21
N GLU A 349 9.07 0.45 5.79
CA GLU A 349 10.07 -0.20 6.63
C GLU A 349 10.18 0.53 7.97
N ILE A 350 10.18 -0.25 9.06
CA ILE A 350 10.55 0.19 10.41
C ILE A 350 11.73 -0.67 10.88
N LEU A 351 12.77 -0.02 11.39
CA LEU A 351 13.96 -0.68 11.93
C LEU A 351 13.94 -0.65 13.46
N LEU A 352 14.04 -1.82 14.08
CA LEU A 352 14.02 -2.01 15.53
C LEU A 352 15.26 -2.74 16.01
N GLY A 353 15.86 -2.28 17.10
CA GLY A 353 16.85 -3.02 17.88
C GLY A 353 16.14 -3.84 18.97
N ALA A 354 16.51 -5.11 19.11
CA ALA A 354 16.10 -5.93 20.23
C ALA A 354 17.20 -6.96 20.59
N PRO A 355 17.32 -7.35 21.87
CA PRO A 355 18.23 -8.41 22.28
C PRO A 355 17.96 -9.75 21.56
N GLY A 356 18.99 -10.59 21.42
CA GLY A 356 18.92 -11.83 20.64
C GLY A 356 18.00 -12.92 21.20
N ASN A 357 17.50 -12.77 22.43
CA ASN A 357 16.59 -13.69 23.12
C ASN A 357 15.12 -13.24 23.06
N ILE A 358 14.78 -12.26 22.21
CA ILE A 358 13.42 -11.72 22.04
C ILE A 358 12.90 -12.06 20.65
N GLU A 359 11.72 -12.67 20.60
CA GLU A 359 10.96 -12.92 19.38
C GLU A 359 9.96 -11.79 19.13
N LEU A 360 9.96 -11.26 17.91
CA LEU A 360 9.03 -10.21 17.47
C LEU A 360 7.99 -10.76 16.49
N SER A 361 6.79 -10.19 16.54
CA SER A 361 5.74 -10.36 15.53
C SER A 361 5.03 -9.05 15.29
N SER A 362 4.49 -8.82 14.10
CA SER A 362 3.71 -7.62 13.78
C SER A 362 2.30 -7.97 13.32
N ASP A 363 1.42 -7.00 13.49
CA ASP A 363 0.07 -7.03 12.97
C ASP A 363 -0.32 -5.65 12.45
N ILE A 364 -1.05 -5.61 11.34
CA ILE A 364 -1.55 -4.37 10.75
C ILE A 364 -3.07 -4.38 10.69
N LYS A 365 -3.66 -3.29 11.13
CA LYS A 365 -5.11 -3.09 11.19
C LYS A 365 -5.53 -1.84 10.42
N GLN A 366 -6.67 -1.93 9.74
CA GLN A 366 -7.37 -0.78 9.17
C GLN A 366 -8.71 -0.66 9.90
N GLY A 367 -8.87 0.38 10.73
CA GLY A 367 -9.94 0.40 11.73
C GLY A 367 -9.79 -0.79 12.69
N ASP A 368 -10.85 -1.58 12.84
CA ASP A 368 -10.85 -2.79 13.68
C ASP A 368 -10.49 -4.09 12.90
N GLN A 369 -10.38 -4.02 11.58
CA GLN A 369 -10.09 -5.20 10.75
C GLN A 369 -8.59 -5.45 10.64
N LYS A 370 -8.19 -6.69 10.93
CA LYS A 370 -6.85 -7.19 10.71
C LYS A 370 -6.61 -7.48 9.23
N LEU A 371 -5.48 -7.01 8.71
CA LEU A 371 -5.04 -7.27 7.35
C LEU A 371 -4.11 -8.49 7.32
N ASP A 372 -4.64 -9.62 6.88
CA ASP A 372 -3.85 -10.83 6.73
C ASP A 372 -2.70 -10.63 5.74
N ASN A 373 -1.51 -11.07 6.15
CA ASN A 373 -0.26 -10.96 5.39
C ASN A 373 0.12 -9.53 4.96
N GLY A 374 -0.38 -8.52 5.69
CA GLY A 374 -0.04 -7.12 5.48
C GLY A 374 1.25 -6.67 6.18
N SER A 375 1.88 -7.53 6.99
CA SER A 375 3.15 -7.21 7.65
C SER A 375 4.08 -8.41 7.70
N LEU A 376 5.38 -8.15 7.72
CA LEU A 376 6.45 -9.14 7.76
C LEU A 376 7.58 -8.63 8.65
N ILE A 377 8.03 -9.42 9.61
CA ILE A 377 9.24 -9.14 10.38
C ILE A 377 10.33 -10.10 9.91
N GLN A 378 11.53 -9.57 9.68
CA GLN A 378 12.71 -10.37 9.38
C GLN A 378 13.95 -9.76 10.05
N TYR A 379 14.99 -10.57 10.26
CA TYR A 379 16.23 -10.10 10.88
C TYR A 379 17.25 -9.69 9.82
N ASP A 380 17.79 -8.48 9.93
CA ASP A 380 18.90 -8.03 9.09
C ASP A 380 20.23 -8.28 9.80
N SER A 381 20.92 -9.37 9.44
CA SER A 381 22.21 -9.73 10.03
C SER A 381 23.31 -8.70 9.76
N THR A 382 23.21 -7.90 8.69
CA THR A 382 24.22 -6.90 8.34
C THR A 382 24.13 -5.67 9.22
N LYS A 383 22.91 -5.27 9.58
CA LYS A 383 22.63 -4.13 10.46
C LYS A 383 22.50 -4.53 11.93
N ASN A 384 22.36 -5.82 12.21
CA ASN A 384 22.04 -6.35 13.53
C ASN A 384 20.71 -5.80 14.09
N LEU A 385 19.70 -5.66 13.22
CA LEU A 385 18.40 -5.04 13.51
C LEU A 385 17.25 -5.86 12.94
N TYR A 386 16.08 -5.77 13.56
CA TYR A 386 14.83 -6.29 13.01
C TYR A 386 14.25 -5.31 12.00
N GLN A 387 13.96 -5.83 10.81
CA GLN A 387 13.30 -5.13 9.72
C GLN A 387 11.81 -5.49 9.73
N CYS A 388 10.97 -4.54 10.13
CA CYS A 388 9.51 -4.68 10.12
C CYS A 388 8.97 -4.03 8.85
N LEU A 389 8.54 -4.86 7.91
CA LEU A 389 7.96 -4.47 6.64
C LEU A 389 6.43 -4.47 6.73
N PHE A 390 5.80 -3.48 6.11
CA PHE A 390 4.35 -3.35 6.15
C PHE A 390 3.78 -2.90 4.79
N ALA A 391 2.74 -3.58 4.34
CA ALA A 391 2.13 -3.50 3.03
C ALA A 391 0.60 -3.36 3.16
N PRO A 392 0.08 -2.13 3.32
CA PRO A 392 -1.35 -1.83 3.28
C PRO A 392 -1.96 -2.17 1.91
N ARG A 393 -3.22 -2.64 1.91
CA ARG A 393 -3.97 -2.96 0.69
C ARG A 393 -4.69 -1.76 0.09
N ASN A 394 -5.10 -0.82 0.94
CA ASN A 394 -5.88 0.35 0.58
C ASN A 394 -5.18 1.64 1.03
N VAL A 395 -5.56 2.76 0.43
CA VAL A 395 -5.17 4.11 0.89
C VAL A 395 -5.96 4.45 2.16
N GLY A 396 -5.34 5.12 3.12
CA GLY A 396 -5.98 5.50 4.38
C GLY A 396 -5.10 5.31 5.62
N GLU A 397 -5.72 5.43 6.79
CA GLU A 397 -5.05 5.28 8.09
C GLU A 397 -5.00 3.82 8.52
N HIS A 398 -3.82 3.39 8.94
CA HIS A 398 -3.54 2.03 9.38
C HIS A 398 -2.76 2.07 10.69
N LYS A 399 -2.99 1.07 11.54
CA LYS A 399 -2.24 0.88 12.79
C LYS A 399 -1.38 -0.36 12.69
N LEU A 400 -0.10 -0.20 12.97
CA LEU A 400 0.85 -1.30 13.03
C LEU A 400 1.21 -1.55 14.49
N THR A 401 0.87 -2.73 15.00
CA THR A 401 1.23 -3.15 16.35
C THR A 401 2.32 -4.21 16.27
N ILE A 402 3.41 -4.00 16.99
CA ILE A 402 4.49 -4.96 17.17
C ILE A 402 4.36 -5.57 18.56
N TYR A 403 4.39 -6.89 18.60
CA TYR A 403 4.36 -7.69 19.81
C TYR A 403 5.72 -8.34 20.02
N ALA A 404 6.10 -8.47 21.28
CA ALA A 404 7.35 -9.10 21.70
C ALA A 404 7.07 -10.20 22.72
N LYS A 405 7.92 -11.23 22.71
CA LYS A 405 8.00 -12.24 23.76
C LYS A 405 9.43 -12.76 23.92
N PRO A 406 9.82 -13.29 25.09
CA PRO A 406 11.09 -13.99 25.26
C PRO A 406 11.11 -15.30 24.45
N SER A 407 12.25 -15.68 23.87
CA SER A 407 12.41 -16.94 23.15
C SER A 407 12.28 -18.18 24.03
N SER A 408 12.47 -18.03 25.35
CA SER A 408 12.24 -19.10 26.34
C SER A 408 10.76 -19.34 26.63
N ASP A 409 9.88 -18.41 26.26
CA ASP A 409 8.45 -18.49 26.54
C ASP A 409 7.72 -19.26 25.44
N THR A 410 7.14 -20.40 25.81
CA THR A 410 6.36 -21.29 24.94
C THR A 410 4.88 -20.89 24.87
N SER A 411 4.44 -19.88 25.64
CA SER A 411 3.07 -19.39 25.59
C SER A 411 2.75 -18.77 24.23
N ALA A 412 1.50 -18.94 23.78
CA ALA A 412 1.02 -18.34 22.54
C ALA A 412 0.79 -16.82 22.67
N SER A 413 0.66 -16.31 23.91
CA SER A 413 0.36 -14.92 24.21
C SER A 413 1.61 -14.05 24.05
N ARG A 414 1.56 -13.12 23.09
CA ARG A 414 2.59 -12.09 22.93
C ARG A 414 2.10 -10.78 23.52
N LEU A 415 2.98 -10.05 24.19
CA LEU A 415 2.65 -8.74 24.75
C LEU A 415 2.86 -7.66 23.69
N SER A 416 1.90 -6.75 23.55
CA SER A 416 2.08 -5.55 22.72
C SER A 416 3.28 -4.77 23.24
N ALA A 417 4.20 -4.41 22.35
CA ALA A 417 5.42 -3.67 22.70
C ALA A 417 5.35 -2.23 22.20
N VAL A 418 5.07 -2.04 20.91
CA VAL A 418 4.99 -0.71 20.29
C VAL A 418 3.93 -0.66 19.19
N GLU A 419 3.29 0.49 19.04
CA GLU A 419 2.30 0.76 18.01
C GLU A 419 2.62 2.05 17.26
N PHE A 420 2.58 1.97 15.93
CA PHE A 420 2.79 3.07 15.01
C PHE A 420 1.52 3.36 14.23
N ASP A 421 1.25 4.65 14.01
CA ASP A 421 0.22 5.07 13.07
C ASP A 421 0.84 5.23 11.67
N LEU A 422 0.05 4.95 10.65
CA LEU A 422 0.46 5.08 9.26
C LEU A 422 -0.64 5.78 8.48
N LYS A 423 -0.27 6.84 7.78
CA LYS A 423 -1.13 7.50 6.80
C LYS A 423 -0.64 7.21 5.39
N VAL A 424 -1.34 6.30 4.71
CA VAL A 424 -1.04 5.94 3.33
C VAL A 424 -1.70 6.95 2.42
N THR A 425 -0.94 7.66 1.60
CA THR A 425 -1.44 8.67 0.65
C THR A 425 -1.53 8.16 -0.78
N ASN A 426 -0.55 7.36 -1.23
CA ASN A 426 -0.50 6.80 -2.57
C ASN A 426 0.10 5.39 -2.57
N LEU A 427 -0.50 4.45 -3.30
CA LEU A 427 -0.10 3.04 -3.34
C LEU A 427 0.19 2.62 -4.78
N LYS A 428 1.44 2.23 -5.08
CA LYS A 428 1.83 1.82 -6.44
C LYS A 428 1.16 0.51 -6.89
N ARG A 429 1.17 -0.48 -6.00
CA ARG A 429 0.50 -1.77 -6.16
C ARG A 429 0.28 -2.40 -4.78
N PRO A 430 -0.88 -3.02 -4.53
CA PRO A 430 -1.06 -3.85 -3.34
C PRO A 430 -0.19 -5.11 -3.48
N ILE A 431 0.53 -5.45 -2.42
CA ILE A 431 1.26 -6.71 -2.30
C ILE A 431 0.80 -7.44 -1.03
N MET A 432 1.01 -8.75 -0.99
CA MET A 432 0.89 -9.53 0.24
C MET A 432 2.26 -10.12 0.55
N PHE A 433 2.66 -10.12 1.82
CA PHE A 433 3.90 -10.79 2.19
C PHE A 433 3.73 -12.32 2.21
N PRO A 434 4.81 -13.08 1.98
CA PRO A 434 4.80 -14.52 2.14
C PRO A 434 4.49 -14.91 3.60
N LEU A 435 3.82 -16.05 3.77
CA LEU A 435 3.60 -16.64 5.08
C LEU A 435 4.93 -17.14 5.65
N ILE A 436 5.29 -16.64 6.83
CA ILE A 436 6.44 -17.10 7.60
C ILE A 436 5.99 -17.82 8.87
N TYR A 437 6.69 -18.89 9.22
CA TYR A 437 6.47 -19.62 10.47
C TYR A 437 7.38 -19.08 11.57
N THR A 438 7.03 -19.35 12.83
CA THR A 438 7.79 -18.87 14.00
C THR A 438 9.27 -19.19 13.93
N GLN A 439 9.61 -20.40 13.45
CA GLN A 439 10.98 -20.86 13.30
C GLN A 439 11.82 -19.96 12.37
N PHE A 440 11.20 -19.35 11.36
CA PHE A 440 11.88 -18.42 10.45
C PHE A 440 12.47 -17.21 11.18
N ASN A 441 11.74 -16.71 12.19
CA ASN A 441 12.20 -15.57 13.00
C ASN A 441 13.23 -16.01 14.05
N VAL A 442 13.03 -17.19 14.66
CA VAL A 442 13.97 -17.77 15.64
C VAL A 442 15.34 -17.97 15.01
N ASP A 443 15.38 -18.52 13.79
CA ASP A 443 16.62 -18.81 13.07
C ASP A 443 17.18 -17.58 12.31
N LYS A 444 16.64 -16.39 12.58
CA LYS A 444 17.11 -15.10 12.01
C LYS A 444 17.20 -15.11 10.47
N CYS A 445 16.24 -15.77 9.82
CA CYS A 445 16.19 -15.83 8.36
C CYS A 445 15.73 -14.49 7.74
N ARG A 446 16.07 -14.27 6.46
CA ARG A 446 15.73 -13.05 5.71
C ARG A 446 15.28 -13.36 4.29
N ILE A 447 14.25 -12.67 3.80
CA ILE A 447 13.78 -12.77 2.41
C ILE A 447 14.14 -11.48 1.66
N PHE A 448 14.80 -11.63 0.51
CA PHE A 448 15.07 -10.53 -0.41
C PHE A 448 14.02 -10.50 -1.53
N GLU A 449 13.82 -11.62 -2.22
CA GLU A 449 12.84 -11.72 -3.32
C GLU A 449 12.28 -13.16 -3.43
N PRO A 450 11.00 -13.32 -3.82
CA PRO A 450 10.00 -12.28 -4.01
C PRO A 450 9.33 -11.89 -2.67
N LEU A 451 9.27 -10.60 -2.36
CA LEU A 451 8.49 -10.08 -1.22
C LEU A 451 6.97 -10.10 -1.48
N ASN A 452 6.56 -10.16 -2.74
CA ASN A 452 5.17 -10.38 -3.11
C ASN A 452 4.89 -11.89 -3.04
N GLY A 453 4.26 -12.33 -1.95
CA GLY A 453 3.89 -13.72 -1.67
C GLY A 453 2.91 -14.32 -2.68
N VAL A 454 2.39 -13.53 -3.63
CA VAL A 454 1.59 -14.03 -4.75
C VAL A 454 2.50 -14.29 -5.96
N LEU A 455 2.72 -15.58 -6.25
CA LEU A 455 3.47 -16.02 -7.42
C LEU A 455 2.52 -16.29 -8.61
N LYS A 456 2.88 -15.81 -9.81
CA LYS A 456 2.11 -16.11 -11.03
C LYS A 456 2.51 -17.49 -11.57
N GLN A 457 1.53 -18.35 -11.82
CA GLN A 457 1.75 -19.68 -12.40
C GLN A 457 2.42 -19.55 -13.78
N GLY A 458 3.42 -20.40 -14.08
CA GLY A 458 4.20 -20.32 -15.32
C GLY A 458 5.32 -19.27 -15.34
N SER A 459 5.48 -18.47 -14.28
CA SER A 459 6.59 -17.52 -14.18
C SER A 459 7.88 -18.17 -13.65
N ASN A 460 9.02 -17.66 -14.10
CA ASN A 460 10.32 -17.94 -13.49
C ASN A 460 10.50 -16.97 -12.33
N VAL A 461 10.56 -17.50 -11.11
CA VAL A 461 10.70 -16.72 -9.89
C VAL A 461 12.07 -17.00 -9.30
N LEU A 462 12.86 -15.94 -9.13
CA LEU A 462 14.09 -16.03 -8.36
C LEU A 462 13.74 -15.99 -6.87
N ILE A 463 14.01 -17.07 -6.15
CA ILE A 463 14.05 -17.06 -4.69
C ILE A 463 15.44 -16.58 -4.29
N HIS A 464 15.46 -15.48 -3.53
CA HIS A 464 16.64 -14.95 -2.90
C HIS A 464 16.33 -14.79 -1.40
N CYS A 465 16.87 -15.69 -0.58
CA CYS A 465 16.72 -15.64 0.87
C CYS A 465 18.02 -16.02 1.58
N GLN A 466 18.21 -15.50 2.79
CA GLN A 466 19.33 -15.83 3.66
C GLN A 466 18.82 -16.71 4.79
N ILE A 467 19.47 -17.84 5.00
CA ILE A 467 19.18 -18.79 6.08
C ILE A 467 20.52 -19.00 6.79
N PRO A 468 20.75 -18.38 7.96
CA PRO A 468 21.98 -18.56 8.72
C PRO A 468 22.19 -20.04 9.10
N ASP A 469 23.44 -20.48 9.12
CA ASP A 469 23.88 -21.78 9.67
C ASP A 469 23.31 -23.05 9.02
N ALA A 470 22.57 -22.94 7.91
CA ALA A 470 22.06 -24.10 7.21
C ALA A 470 23.16 -24.78 6.37
N GLN A 471 23.28 -26.10 6.46
CA GLN A 471 24.23 -26.88 5.64
C GLN A 471 23.61 -27.35 4.32
N THR A 472 22.29 -27.59 4.30
CA THR A 472 21.55 -28.02 3.11
C THR A 472 20.16 -27.40 3.11
N VAL A 473 19.64 -27.07 1.93
CA VAL A 473 18.29 -26.50 1.77
C VAL A 473 17.47 -27.38 0.83
N LYS A 474 16.25 -27.72 1.26
CA LYS A 474 15.26 -28.43 0.44
C LYS A 474 14.04 -27.54 0.24
N LEU A 475 13.60 -27.42 -1.01
CA LEU A 475 12.37 -26.71 -1.37
C LEU A 475 11.27 -27.71 -1.66
N LEU A 476 10.09 -27.51 -1.06
CA LEU A 476 8.88 -28.27 -1.40
C LEU A 476 8.14 -27.53 -2.51
N VAL A 477 8.19 -28.04 -3.73
CA VAL A 477 7.50 -27.47 -4.90
C VAL A 477 6.51 -28.51 -5.42
N ASP A 478 5.23 -28.14 -5.55
CA ASP A 478 4.16 -29.04 -6.00
C ASP A 478 4.12 -30.38 -5.23
N LYS A 479 4.27 -30.31 -3.90
CA LYS A 479 4.32 -31.46 -2.97
C LYS A 479 5.52 -32.41 -3.16
N LYS A 480 6.51 -32.04 -3.97
CA LYS A 480 7.76 -32.80 -4.14
C LYS A 480 8.93 -32.03 -3.53
N TRP A 481 9.70 -32.70 -2.67
CA TRP A 481 10.92 -32.13 -2.11
C TRP A 481 12.02 -32.14 -3.18
N LYS A 482 12.65 -30.99 -3.39
CA LYS A 482 13.79 -30.82 -4.29
C LYS A 482 14.96 -30.24 -3.50
N THR A 483 16.09 -30.95 -3.50
CA THR A 483 17.35 -30.44 -2.96
C THR A 483 17.88 -29.35 -3.87
N VAL A 484 18.37 -28.26 -3.30
CA VAL A 484 18.91 -27.13 -4.04
C VAL A 484 20.42 -27.06 -3.84
N ASP A 485 21.17 -27.22 -4.93
CA ASP A 485 22.64 -27.18 -4.90
C ASP A 485 23.19 -25.74 -4.93
N SER A 486 22.34 -24.74 -5.19
CA SER A 486 22.71 -23.33 -5.36
C SER A 486 22.61 -22.50 -4.06
N TYR A 487 23.03 -23.09 -2.94
CA TYR A 487 23.15 -22.43 -1.64
C TYR A 487 24.62 -22.19 -1.33
N GLU A 488 25.05 -20.93 -1.40
CA GLU A 488 26.43 -20.51 -1.15
C GLU A 488 26.42 -19.35 -0.14
N ASN A 489 27.38 -19.33 0.79
CA ASN A 489 27.58 -18.22 1.74
C ASN A 489 26.31 -17.82 2.52
N ASN A 490 25.57 -18.80 3.04
CA ASN A 490 24.31 -18.62 3.77
C ASN A 490 23.14 -18.02 2.96
N ILE A 491 23.28 -17.91 1.63
CA ILE A 491 22.29 -17.31 0.74
C ILE A 491 21.82 -18.34 -0.27
N LEU A 492 20.50 -18.56 -0.30
CA LEU A 492 19.83 -19.33 -1.32
C LEU A 492 19.48 -18.41 -2.50
N LYS A 493 20.09 -18.66 -3.66
CA LYS A 493 19.67 -18.06 -4.95
C LYS A 493 19.24 -19.18 -5.87
N HIS A 494 17.94 -19.35 -6.05
CA HIS A 494 17.41 -20.42 -6.87
C HIS A 494 16.26 -19.95 -7.77
N GLN A 495 16.32 -20.27 -9.05
CA GLN A 495 15.21 -20.01 -9.97
C GLN A 495 14.21 -21.16 -9.94
N LEU A 496 13.00 -20.87 -9.47
CA LEU A 496 11.87 -21.78 -9.56
C LEU A 496 11.09 -21.50 -10.85
N LYS A 497 10.96 -22.54 -11.67
CA LYS A 497 10.02 -22.56 -12.79
C LYS A 497 8.77 -23.30 -12.35
N LEU A 498 7.66 -22.58 -12.21
CA LEU A 498 6.35 -23.15 -11.91
C LEU A 498 5.79 -23.79 -13.20
N THR A 499 6.19 -25.02 -13.51
CA THR A 499 5.77 -25.76 -14.72
C THR A 499 4.35 -26.32 -14.58
N ASN A 500 3.50 -26.10 -15.58
CA ASN A 500 2.15 -26.67 -15.61
C ASN A 500 2.08 -27.91 -16.52
N GLU A 501 2.66 -29.03 -16.05
CA GLU A 501 2.61 -30.31 -16.80
C GLU A 501 1.16 -30.76 -17.06
N GLN A 502 0.24 -30.46 -16.13
CA GLN A 502 -1.18 -30.82 -16.29
C GLN A 502 -1.91 -30.00 -17.37
N GLN A 503 -1.63 -28.71 -17.54
CA GLN A 503 -2.26 -27.91 -18.60
C GLN A 503 -1.79 -28.33 -20.00
N GLN A 504 -0.51 -28.71 -20.15
CA GLN A 504 0.01 -29.22 -21.43
C GLN A 504 -0.68 -30.53 -21.82
N ALA A 505 -0.87 -31.45 -20.87
CA ALA A 505 -1.61 -32.69 -21.10
C ALA A 505 -3.09 -32.44 -21.43
N LYS A 506 -3.77 -31.52 -20.73
CA LYS A 506 -5.16 -31.13 -21.01
C LYS A 506 -5.33 -30.53 -22.41
N CYS A 507 -4.39 -29.70 -22.85
CA CYS A 507 -4.42 -29.13 -24.19
C CYS A 507 -4.19 -30.20 -25.27
N GLY A 508 -3.20 -31.08 -25.08
CA GLY A 508 -2.97 -32.20 -25.99
C GLY A 508 -4.18 -33.12 -26.10
N TYR A 509 -4.87 -33.38 -24.99
CA TYR A 509 -6.11 -34.16 -24.96
C TYR A 509 -7.24 -33.50 -25.75
N ILE A 510 -7.47 -32.19 -25.60
CA ILE A 510 -8.49 -31.46 -26.37
C ILE A 510 -8.17 -31.48 -27.86
N VAL A 511 -6.91 -31.29 -28.24
CA VAL A 511 -6.50 -31.34 -29.66
C VAL A 511 -6.68 -32.72 -30.25
N LEU A 512 -6.36 -33.78 -29.49
CA LEU A 512 -6.57 -35.16 -29.94
C LEU A 512 -8.06 -35.48 -30.15
N ILE A 513 -8.93 -34.97 -29.27
CA ILE A 513 -10.39 -35.03 -29.49
C ILE A 513 -10.77 -34.33 -30.80
N LEU A 514 -10.30 -33.10 -31.03
CA LEU A 514 -10.63 -32.35 -32.24
C LEU A 514 -10.17 -33.07 -33.51
N ILE A 515 -8.97 -33.64 -33.51
CA ILE A 515 -8.45 -34.44 -34.63
C ILE A 515 -9.34 -35.66 -34.89
N ILE A 516 -9.75 -36.38 -33.86
CA ILE A 516 -10.65 -37.53 -34.01
C ILE A 516 -12.01 -37.10 -34.56
N TYR A 517 -12.59 -36.02 -34.04
CA TYR A 517 -13.89 -35.52 -34.50
C TYR A 517 -13.84 -35.01 -35.94
N TRP A 518 -12.75 -34.34 -36.34
CA TRP A 518 -12.55 -33.89 -37.72
C TRP A 518 -12.26 -35.05 -38.68
N ALA A 519 -11.51 -36.07 -38.24
CA ALA A 519 -11.20 -37.24 -39.05
C ALA A 519 -12.40 -38.20 -39.18
N THR A 520 -13.24 -38.33 -38.15
CA THR A 520 -14.39 -39.25 -38.17
C THR A 520 -15.64 -38.62 -38.77
N GLU A 521 -15.69 -37.29 -38.90
CA GLU A 521 -16.88 -36.53 -39.33
C GLU A 521 -18.17 -36.94 -38.57
N CYS A 522 -18.03 -37.42 -37.32
CA CYS A 522 -19.16 -37.87 -36.51
C CYS A 522 -20.18 -36.75 -36.23
N GLN A 523 -19.74 -35.49 -36.35
CA GLN A 523 -20.57 -34.29 -36.30
C GLN A 523 -20.18 -33.35 -37.45
N PRO A 524 -21.12 -32.49 -37.91
CA PRO A 524 -20.80 -31.47 -38.90
C PRO A 524 -19.59 -30.63 -38.46
N LEU A 525 -18.67 -30.37 -39.38
CA LEU A 525 -17.46 -29.57 -39.13
C LEU A 525 -17.72 -28.21 -38.47
N PRO A 526 -18.80 -27.47 -38.78
CA PRO A 526 -19.12 -26.23 -38.07
C PRO A 526 -19.34 -26.44 -36.56
N VAL A 527 -19.97 -27.55 -36.17
CA VAL A 527 -20.26 -27.89 -34.76
C VAL A 527 -18.97 -28.25 -34.02
N THR A 528 -18.13 -29.09 -34.63
CA THR A 528 -16.83 -29.48 -34.04
C THR A 528 -15.87 -28.29 -33.94
N SER A 529 -15.97 -27.34 -34.88
CA SER A 529 -15.17 -26.11 -34.89
C SER A 529 -15.52 -25.14 -33.76
N VAL A 530 -16.69 -25.27 -33.14
CA VAL A 530 -17.05 -24.45 -31.97
C VAL A 530 -16.53 -25.04 -30.65
N LEU A 531 -16.19 -26.33 -30.60
CA LEU A 531 -15.72 -27.00 -29.38
C LEU A 531 -14.52 -26.31 -28.68
N PRO A 532 -13.49 -25.79 -29.37
CA PRO A 532 -12.39 -25.07 -28.73
C PRO A 532 -12.84 -23.85 -27.92
N LEU A 533 -13.91 -23.17 -28.34
CA LEU A 533 -14.49 -22.00 -27.67
C LEU A 533 -14.92 -22.31 -26.23
N PHE A 534 -15.33 -23.55 -25.96
CA PHE A 534 -15.82 -23.99 -24.66
C PHE A 534 -14.79 -24.85 -23.91
N LEU A 535 -14.13 -25.78 -24.61
CA LEU A 535 -13.21 -26.73 -23.99
C LEU A 535 -11.94 -26.05 -23.44
N PHE A 536 -11.40 -25.04 -24.12
CA PHE A 536 -10.19 -24.36 -23.64
C PHE A 536 -10.44 -23.54 -22.36
N PRO A 537 -11.53 -22.75 -22.24
CA PRO A 537 -11.87 -22.08 -20.98
C PRO A 537 -12.25 -23.04 -19.86
N MET A 538 -13.02 -24.10 -20.16
CA MET A 538 -13.39 -25.11 -19.14
C MET A 538 -12.16 -25.86 -18.60
N ALA A 539 -11.17 -26.14 -19.44
CA ALA A 539 -9.92 -26.76 -19.01
C ALA A 539 -8.95 -25.78 -18.31
N GLY A 540 -9.30 -24.49 -18.23
CA GLY A 540 -8.48 -23.44 -17.63
C GLY A 540 -7.21 -23.13 -18.41
N ILE A 541 -7.23 -23.33 -19.74
CA ILE A 541 -6.06 -23.13 -20.61
C ILE A 541 -5.99 -21.69 -21.12
N ILE A 542 -7.07 -21.20 -21.73
CA ILE A 542 -7.20 -19.82 -22.23
C ILE A 542 -8.48 -19.22 -21.68
N LYS A 543 -8.48 -17.92 -21.35
CA LYS A 543 -9.70 -17.20 -20.96
C LYS A 543 -10.71 -17.14 -22.10
N SER A 544 -12.00 -17.21 -21.78
CA SER A 544 -13.09 -17.17 -22.77
C SER A 544 -13.03 -15.95 -23.69
N SER A 545 -12.65 -14.78 -23.17
CA SER A 545 -12.50 -13.55 -23.97
C SER A 545 -11.41 -13.66 -25.03
N GLU A 546 -10.30 -14.33 -24.72
CA GLU A 546 -9.17 -14.49 -25.63
C GLU A 546 -9.48 -15.55 -26.69
N VAL A 547 -10.12 -16.67 -26.32
CA VAL A 547 -10.52 -17.70 -27.29
C VAL A 547 -11.56 -17.16 -28.28
N ALA A 548 -12.55 -16.43 -27.78
CA ALA A 548 -13.59 -15.83 -28.63
C ALA A 548 -12.99 -14.89 -29.67
N LEU A 549 -11.95 -14.12 -29.32
CA LEU A 549 -11.29 -13.22 -30.26
C LEU A 549 -10.71 -13.96 -31.47
N ASN A 550 -10.30 -15.22 -31.38
CA ASN A 550 -9.79 -15.96 -32.54
C ASN A 550 -10.86 -16.29 -33.58
N TYR A 551 -12.12 -16.40 -33.17
CA TYR A 551 -13.25 -16.58 -34.08
C TYR A 551 -13.69 -15.28 -34.75
N PHE A 552 -13.35 -14.13 -34.15
CA PHE A 552 -13.60 -12.80 -34.69
C PHE A 552 -12.38 -12.17 -35.37
N GLN A 553 -11.21 -12.78 -35.26
CA GLN A 553 -9.98 -12.24 -35.81
C GLN A 553 -9.94 -12.41 -37.33
N ALA A 554 -10.23 -11.32 -38.04
CA ALA A 554 -9.63 -11.06 -39.35
C ALA A 554 -8.15 -10.69 -39.19
N LYS A 555 -7.33 -11.57 -38.60
CA LYS A 555 -5.88 -11.53 -38.81
C LYS A 555 -5.59 -12.25 -40.11
N THR A 556 -5.91 -11.59 -41.22
CA THR A 556 -5.34 -11.95 -42.51
C THR A 556 -3.90 -11.45 -42.53
N GLU A 557 -2.95 -12.24 -42.03
CA GLU A 557 -1.64 -12.29 -42.68
C GLU A 557 -1.84 -13.02 -44.02
N MET A 558 -2.53 -12.36 -44.95
CA MET A 558 -2.67 -12.83 -46.31
C MET A 558 -2.81 -11.64 -47.26
N ALA A 559 -1.69 -11.37 -47.94
CA ALA A 559 -1.57 -10.69 -49.23
C ALA A 559 -1.98 -9.21 -49.29
N ALA A 560 -1.05 -8.33 -48.92
CA ALA A 560 -0.93 -7.02 -49.55
C ALA A 560 0.16 -7.07 -50.64
N ASN A 561 -0.22 -6.66 -51.84
CA ASN A 561 0.59 -6.20 -52.99
C ASN A 561 0.71 -7.11 -54.24
N ASN A 562 -0.22 -6.85 -55.17
CA ASN A 562 -0.01 -6.50 -56.60
C ASN A 562 -0.05 -7.56 -57.73
N HIS A 563 -1.30 -7.85 -58.17
CA HIS A 563 -1.85 -7.85 -59.57
C HIS A 563 -1.34 -8.83 -60.64
N PRO A 564 -2.02 -9.01 -61.82
CA PRO A 564 -3.45 -8.89 -62.21
C PRO A 564 -3.99 -10.17 -62.92
N CYS A 565 -5.23 -10.13 -63.43
CA CYS A 565 -5.83 -11.05 -64.44
C CYS A 565 -6.36 -12.41 -63.96
N ILE A 566 -7.68 -12.58 -63.94
CA ILE A 566 -8.45 -13.37 -64.93
C ILE A 566 -9.91 -12.91 -64.83
N ASN A 567 -10.46 -12.51 -65.97
CA ASN A 567 -11.84 -12.14 -66.19
C ASN A 567 -12.60 -13.39 -66.63
N ILE A 568 -13.64 -13.81 -65.90
CA ILE A 568 -14.69 -14.68 -66.44
C ILE A 568 -16.02 -14.23 -65.82
N ASN A 569 -16.81 -13.48 -66.59
CA ASN A 569 -18.26 -13.41 -66.37
C ASN A 569 -18.93 -14.57 -67.13
N GLN A 570 -19.71 -15.34 -66.36
CA GLN A 570 -20.99 -15.97 -66.68
C GLN A 570 -21.20 -16.55 -68.09
N LEU A 571 -21.38 -17.88 -68.20
CA LEU A 571 -22.70 -18.50 -68.42
C LEU A 571 -22.58 -20.02 -68.68
N GLU A 572 -23.72 -20.68 -68.47
CA GLU A 572 -24.10 -22.04 -68.89
C GLU A 572 -23.66 -23.23 -68.01
N LEU A 573 -24.62 -23.68 -67.19
CA LEU A 573 -24.97 -25.09 -67.10
C LEU A 573 -26.41 -25.22 -66.57
N ASP A 574 -27.36 -24.75 -67.38
CA ASP A 574 -28.60 -25.51 -67.56
C ASP A 574 -28.42 -26.33 -68.85
N GLU A 575 -29.01 -27.53 -68.86
CA GLU A 575 -28.86 -28.60 -69.87
C GLU A 575 -27.59 -29.47 -69.80
N LEU A 576 -27.54 -30.38 -68.82
CA LEU A 576 -27.46 -31.82 -69.13
C LEU A 576 -27.85 -32.66 -67.91
N ILE A 577 -29.16 -32.64 -67.64
CA ILE A 577 -29.86 -33.74 -67.00
C ILE A 577 -29.80 -34.89 -68.02
N ILE A 578 -28.86 -35.82 -67.88
CA ILE A 578 -28.91 -37.25 -68.26
C ILE A 578 -27.52 -37.85 -67.96
N SER A 579 -27.49 -38.94 -67.19
CA SER A 579 -26.31 -39.70 -66.71
C SER A 579 -25.72 -39.29 -65.34
N GLY A 580 -26.55 -39.36 -64.30
CA GLY A 580 -26.15 -39.26 -62.89
C GLY A 580 -25.36 -40.48 -62.41
N GLN A 581 -24.07 -40.26 -62.14
CA GLN A 581 -23.18 -40.90 -61.13
C GLN A 581 -21.70 -40.71 -61.52
N ILE A 582 -21.38 -40.53 -62.80
CA ILE A 582 -19.99 -40.34 -63.30
C ILE A 582 -19.53 -38.87 -63.18
N ILE A 583 -20.45 -37.90 -63.24
CA ILE A 583 -20.14 -36.45 -63.24
C ILE A 583 -19.76 -35.93 -61.84
N PHE A 584 -20.32 -36.51 -60.77
CA PHE A 584 -20.07 -36.03 -59.40
C PHE A 584 -18.60 -36.23 -58.97
N GLY A 585 -18.01 -37.38 -59.31
CA GLY A 585 -16.58 -37.65 -59.07
C GLY A 585 -15.65 -36.80 -59.96
N PHE A 586 -16.07 -36.50 -61.19
CA PHE A 586 -15.32 -35.59 -62.08
C PHE A 586 -15.31 -34.15 -61.54
N PHE A 587 -16.44 -33.67 -61.03
CA PHE A 587 -16.57 -32.35 -60.43
C PHE A 587 -15.77 -32.22 -59.12
N GLN A 588 -15.85 -33.20 -58.23
CA GLN A 588 -15.01 -33.28 -57.02
C GLN A 588 -13.51 -33.34 -57.35
N GLY A 589 -13.13 -34.15 -58.35
CA GLY A 589 -11.77 -34.24 -58.85
C GLY A 589 -11.26 -32.93 -59.47
N PHE A 590 -12.12 -32.22 -60.20
CA PHE A 590 -11.82 -30.92 -60.79
C PHE A 590 -11.62 -29.83 -59.72
N LEU A 591 -12.50 -29.78 -58.72
CA LEU A 591 -12.36 -28.87 -57.59
C LEU A 591 -11.05 -29.11 -56.81
N LEU A 592 -10.72 -30.37 -56.50
CA LEU A 592 -9.44 -30.71 -55.87
C LEU A 592 -8.24 -30.36 -56.77
N ALA A 593 -8.33 -30.65 -58.07
CA ALA A 593 -7.28 -30.32 -59.03
C ALA A 593 -7.05 -28.80 -59.14
N THR A 594 -8.08 -27.97 -59.06
CA THR A 594 -7.94 -26.50 -59.09
C THR A 594 -7.32 -25.96 -57.79
N ALA A 595 -7.70 -26.47 -56.62
CA ALA A 595 -7.06 -26.10 -55.34
C ALA A 595 -5.57 -26.51 -55.30
N TYR A 596 -5.26 -27.72 -55.77
CA TYR A 596 -3.89 -28.20 -55.86
C TYR A 596 -3.09 -27.40 -56.91
N SER A 597 -3.69 -27.08 -58.05
CA SER A 597 -3.07 -26.23 -59.08
C SER A 597 -2.82 -24.81 -58.59
N ALA A 598 -3.71 -24.23 -57.76
CA ALA A 598 -3.49 -22.93 -57.14
C ALA A 598 -2.30 -22.96 -56.16
N SER A 599 -2.22 -24.02 -55.35
CA SER A 599 -1.12 -24.22 -54.39
C SER A 599 0.23 -24.51 -55.09
N ILE A 600 0.22 -25.30 -56.16
CA ILE A 600 1.41 -25.59 -56.99
C ILE A 600 1.81 -24.35 -57.83
N GLY A 601 0.84 -23.62 -58.37
CA GLY A 601 1.06 -22.38 -59.12
C GLY A 601 1.68 -21.27 -58.26
N GLY A 602 1.33 -21.21 -56.98
CA GLY A 602 1.96 -20.34 -55.99
C GLY A 602 3.46 -20.61 -55.76
N LEU A 603 3.97 -21.77 -56.20
CA LEU A 603 5.41 -22.10 -56.16
C LEU A 603 6.19 -21.57 -57.37
N ALA A 604 5.53 -21.18 -58.46
CA ALA A 604 6.21 -20.78 -59.69
C ALA A 604 6.91 -19.41 -59.57
N THR A 605 6.55 -18.61 -58.56
CA THR A 605 7.13 -17.28 -58.33
C THR A 605 7.38 -17.02 -56.84
N LEU A 606 8.22 -16.01 -56.58
CA LEU A 606 8.80 -15.70 -55.26
C LEU A 606 7.73 -15.05 -54.40
N VAL A 607 6.80 -14.38 -55.08
CA VAL A 607 5.63 -13.67 -54.57
C VAL A 607 4.43 -14.61 -54.43
N GLY A 608 4.46 -15.80 -55.06
CA GLY A 608 3.30 -16.69 -55.14
C GLY A 608 2.89 -17.36 -53.82
N SER A 609 3.76 -17.38 -52.80
CA SER A 609 3.43 -17.89 -51.47
C SER A 609 4.30 -17.24 -50.38
N ALA A 610 3.73 -17.01 -49.20
CA ALA A 610 4.43 -16.43 -48.04
C ALA A 610 5.67 -17.24 -47.63
N THR A 611 5.64 -18.57 -47.79
CA THR A 611 6.79 -19.45 -47.53
C THR A 611 7.97 -19.21 -48.47
N ASN A 612 7.71 -18.76 -49.71
CA ASN A 612 8.75 -18.47 -50.69
C ASN A 612 9.44 -17.13 -50.38
N ILE A 613 8.71 -16.19 -49.79
CA ILE A 613 9.24 -14.90 -49.32
C ILE A 613 10.10 -15.11 -48.08
N ILE A 614 9.67 -15.91 -47.11
CA ILE A 614 10.49 -16.25 -45.93
C ILE A 614 11.78 -16.97 -46.35
N ALA A 615 11.69 -17.89 -47.33
CA ALA A 615 12.85 -18.55 -47.89
C ALA A 615 13.79 -17.56 -48.61
N LYS A 616 13.22 -16.59 -49.35
CA LYS A 616 13.97 -15.50 -49.99
C LYS A 616 14.66 -14.62 -48.95
N GLU A 617 13.96 -14.23 -47.89
CA GLU A 617 14.47 -13.35 -46.84
C GLU A 617 15.69 -13.99 -46.15
N PHE A 618 15.59 -15.27 -45.78
CA PHE A 618 16.74 -16.04 -45.30
C PHE A 618 17.89 -16.17 -46.33
N VAL A 619 17.57 -16.31 -47.62
CA VAL A 619 18.57 -16.43 -48.69
C VAL A 619 19.21 -15.09 -49.02
N ASP A 620 18.48 -13.99 -48.98
CA ASP A 620 18.95 -12.63 -49.25
C ASP A 620 19.78 -12.10 -48.08
N GLU A 621 19.36 -12.38 -46.84
CA GLU A 621 20.12 -12.12 -45.62
C GLU A 621 21.43 -12.91 -45.60
N LEU A 622 21.46 -14.11 -46.20
CA LEU A 622 22.68 -14.92 -46.34
C LEU A 622 23.51 -14.62 -47.61
N PHE A 623 22.95 -14.11 -48.73
CA PHE A 623 23.62 -14.17 -50.04
C PHE A 623 23.45 -13.01 -51.05
N GLN A 624 22.72 -11.90 -50.76
CA GLN A 624 22.66 -10.65 -51.58
C GLN A 624 22.69 -10.82 -53.13
N CYS A 625 21.58 -11.13 -53.82
CA CYS A 625 21.56 -11.29 -55.30
C CYS A 625 20.35 -10.66 -56.04
N ARG A 626 20.52 -10.24 -57.32
CA ARG A 626 19.52 -9.55 -58.22
C ARG A 626 18.89 -10.48 -59.30
N PRO A 627 17.67 -10.23 -59.84
CA PRO A 627 16.97 -11.16 -60.75
C PRO A 627 17.00 -10.78 -62.25
N ASN A 628 16.86 -11.77 -63.17
CA ASN A 628 16.74 -11.56 -64.63
C ASN A 628 15.88 -12.61 -65.41
N THR A 629 15.14 -12.07 -66.40
CA THR A 629 14.77 -12.49 -67.78
C THR A 629 13.97 -13.75 -68.16
N VAL A 630 13.68 -14.74 -67.31
CA VAL A 630 13.00 -15.99 -67.76
C VAL A 630 11.45 -15.89 -67.85
N VAL A 631 10.85 -14.82 -67.33
CA VAL A 631 9.39 -14.67 -67.19
C VAL A 631 8.65 -14.37 -68.51
N HIS A 632 9.38 -13.95 -69.56
CA HIS A 632 8.77 -13.29 -70.72
C HIS A 632 8.16 -14.23 -71.78
N GLU A 633 8.59 -15.50 -71.84
CA GLU A 633 8.12 -16.46 -72.86
C GLU A 633 6.80 -17.17 -72.48
N ALA A 634 6.58 -17.44 -71.19
CA ALA A 634 5.35 -18.06 -70.70
C ALA A 634 4.11 -17.15 -70.85
N GLN A 635 4.32 -15.82 -70.78
CA GLN A 635 3.23 -14.84 -70.90
C GLN A 635 2.58 -14.79 -72.29
N LYS A 636 3.30 -15.15 -73.36
CA LYS A 636 2.81 -15.00 -74.74
C LYS A 636 1.77 -16.05 -75.14
N GLN A 637 1.89 -17.29 -74.65
CA GLN A 637 0.95 -18.37 -74.97
C GLN A 637 -0.40 -18.22 -74.25
N VAL A 638 -0.37 -17.74 -73.01
CA VAL A 638 -1.56 -17.46 -72.20
C VAL A 638 -2.39 -16.32 -72.80
N GLN A 639 -1.74 -15.31 -73.40
CA GLN A 639 -2.42 -14.17 -74.03
C GLN A 639 -3.21 -14.53 -75.30
N MET A 640 -2.84 -15.59 -76.02
CA MET A 640 -3.60 -16.04 -77.20
C MET A 640 -4.87 -16.82 -76.81
N ALA A 641 -4.80 -17.69 -75.80
CA ALA A 641 -5.96 -18.42 -75.29
C ALA A 641 -7.02 -17.47 -74.68
N LEU A 642 -6.57 -16.44 -73.96
CA LEU A 642 -7.45 -15.42 -73.38
C LEU A 642 -8.20 -14.59 -74.42
N LYS A 643 -7.60 -14.31 -75.59
CA LYS A 643 -8.25 -13.52 -76.66
C LYS A 643 -9.42 -14.23 -77.34
N ILE A 644 -9.43 -15.57 -77.33
CA ILE A 644 -10.50 -16.38 -77.95
C ILE A 644 -11.72 -16.42 -77.03
N GLN A 645 -11.52 -16.65 -75.73
CA GLN A 645 -12.61 -16.64 -74.75
C GLN A 645 -13.17 -15.23 -74.54
N TYR A 646 -12.33 -14.19 -74.54
CA TYR A 646 -12.78 -12.80 -74.38
C TYR A 646 -13.74 -12.34 -75.49
N LYS A 647 -13.72 -12.95 -76.69
CA LYS A 647 -14.67 -12.64 -77.77
C LYS A 647 -16.05 -13.31 -77.60
N GLN A 648 -16.17 -14.31 -76.72
CA GLN A 648 -17.42 -15.05 -76.46
C GLN A 648 -18.23 -14.47 -75.30
N LEU A 649 -17.58 -13.76 -74.36
CA LEU A 649 -18.26 -13.02 -73.30
C LEU A 649 -18.90 -11.75 -73.89
N GLY A 650 -20.22 -11.62 -73.83
CA GLY A 650 -20.95 -10.47 -74.35
C GLY A 650 -20.58 -9.12 -73.71
N ARG A 651 -21.31 -8.06 -74.07
CA ARG A 651 -21.09 -6.71 -73.52
C ARG A 651 -21.35 -6.70 -72.00
N VAL A 652 -20.40 -6.13 -71.24
CA VAL A 652 -20.46 -6.01 -69.76
C VAL A 652 -21.75 -5.31 -69.33
N SER A 653 -22.49 -5.97 -68.44
CA SER A 653 -23.72 -5.41 -67.84
C SER A 653 -23.39 -4.34 -66.79
N TRP A 654 -24.38 -3.49 -66.46
CA TRP A 654 -24.20 -2.42 -65.46
C TRP A 654 -23.79 -2.94 -64.08
N SER A 655 -24.37 -4.06 -63.64
CA SER A 655 -24.02 -4.72 -62.39
C SER A 655 -22.60 -5.27 -62.39
N GLU A 656 -22.16 -5.90 -63.49
CA GLU A 656 -20.80 -6.41 -63.63
C GLU A 656 -19.75 -5.29 -63.69
N GLY A 657 -20.07 -4.19 -64.39
CA GLY A 657 -19.22 -3.00 -64.43
C GLY A 657 -19.10 -2.34 -63.05
N THR A 658 -20.18 -2.32 -62.26
CA THR A 658 -20.17 -1.78 -60.90
C THR A 658 -19.41 -2.67 -59.93
N ILE A 659 -19.56 -4.00 -60.02
CA ILE A 659 -18.77 -4.95 -59.22
C ILE A 659 -17.28 -4.85 -59.58
N GLY A 660 -16.95 -4.75 -60.86
CA GLY A 660 -15.58 -4.51 -61.33
C GLY A 660 -15.00 -3.19 -60.80
N PHE A 661 -15.80 -2.14 -60.75
CA PHE A 661 -15.41 -0.85 -60.15
C PHE A 661 -15.18 -0.95 -58.63
N LEU A 662 -16.08 -1.60 -57.88
CA LEU A 662 -15.92 -1.83 -56.44
C LEU A 662 -14.70 -2.69 -56.13
N PHE A 663 -14.38 -3.66 -56.99
CA PHE A 663 -13.18 -4.48 -56.88
C PHE A 663 -11.90 -3.67 -57.13
N ILE A 664 -11.90 -2.74 -58.10
CA ILE A 664 -10.76 -1.83 -58.30
C ILE A 664 -10.59 -0.91 -57.07
N ILE A 665 -11.69 -0.41 -56.49
CA ILE A 665 -11.64 0.38 -55.25
C ILE A 665 -11.08 -0.44 -54.08
N LEU A 666 -11.53 -1.69 -53.92
CA LEU A 666 -11.00 -2.60 -52.90
C LEU A 666 -9.48 -2.74 -53.03
N LEU A 667 -8.97 -2.98 -54.24
CA LEU A 667 -7.55 -3.09 -54.50
C LEU A 667 -6.81 -1.78 -54.23
N LEU A 668 -7.34 -0.64 -54.69
CA LEU A 668 -6.74 0.67 -54.43
C LEU A 668 -6.68 0.97 -52.94
N LEU A 669 -7.75 0.71 -52.18
CA LEU A 669 -7.78 0.90 -50.73
C LEU A 669 -6.82 -0.02 -50.00
N LEU A 670 -6.70 -1.29 -50.40
CA LEU A 670 -5.75 -2.25 -49.82
C LEU A 670 -4.29 -1.86 -50.08
N ILE A 671 -3.97 -1.41 -51.30
CA ILE A 671 -2.62 -1.01 -51.70
C ILE A 671 -2.23 0.32 -51.07
N THR A 672 -3.14 1.30 -51.07
CA THR A 672 -2.87 2.64 -50.52
C THR A 672 -2.94 2.68 -48.99
N ARG A 673 -3.37 1.57 -48.36
CA ARG A 673 -3.50 1.44 -46.90
C ARG A 673 -2.18 1.72 -46.19
N ASP A 674 -1.09 1.14 -46.68
CA ASP A 674 0.23 1.29 -46.08
C ASP A 674 1.32 1.22 -47.17
N PHE A 675 1.99 2.35 -47.41
CA PHE A 675 3.04 2.48 -48.43
C PHE A 675 4.45 2.28 -47.84
N GLY A 676 4.58 1.49 -46.77
CA GLY A 676 5.86 1.07 -46.19
C GLY A 676 6.66 2.23 -45.58
N GLU A 677 7.34 3.01 -46.42
CA GLU A 677 8.19 4.16 -46.01
C GLU A 677 7.44 5.51 -46.02
N THR A 678 6.34 5.63 -46.78
CA THR A 678 5.47 6.83 -46.75
C THR A 678 4.19 6.53 -45.98
N ARG A 679 3.71 7.49 -45.16
CA ARG A 679 2.48 7.32 -44.37
C ARG A 679 1.30 7.10 -45.32
N GLY A 680 0.72 5.90 -45.32
CA GLY A 680 -0.52 5.60 -46.02
C GLY A 680 -1.72 6.34 -45.43
N TRP A 681 -2.92 6.19 -46.01
CA TRP A 681 -4.12 6.84 -45.47
C TRP A 681 -4.54 6.29 -44.10
N ASN A 682 -3.98 5.15 -43.67
CA ASN A 682 -4.16 4.62 -42.31
C ASN A 682 -3.72 5.61 -41.21
N ALA A 683 -2.78 6.52 -41.50
CA ALA A 683 -2.25 7.50 -40.55
C ALA A 683 -3.23 8.61 -40.18
N ILE A 684 -4.32 8.77 -40.96
CA ILE A 684 -5.40 9.72 -40.70
C ILE A 684 -6.28 9.23 -39.53
N PHE A 685 -6.26 7.93 -39.25
CA PHE A 685 -7.03 7.29 -38.18
C PHE A 685 -6.09 6.89 -37.02
N ARG A 686 -6.64 6.73 -35.80
CA ARG A 686 -5.84 6.29 -34.63
C ARG A 686 -5.18 4.94 -34.92
N LEU A 687 -3.92 4.78 -34.47
CA LEU A 687 -3.13 3.55 -34.62
C LEU A 687 -3.98 2.31 -34.26
N ASN A 688 -4.00 1.33 -35.19
CA ASN A 688 -4.67 0.02 -35.10
C ASN A 688 -6.21 -0.05 -35.30
N TYR A 689 -6.91 1.03 -35.67
CA TYR A 689 -8.37 0.95 -35.93
C TYR A 689 -8.75 0.50 -37.34
N VAL A 690 -7.85 0.62 -38.32
CA VAL A 690 -8.11 0.28 -39.74
C VAL A 690 -7.31 -0.97 -40.12
N THR A 691 -7.99 -2.04 -40.52
CA THR A 691 -7.39 -3.32 -40.95
C THR A 691 -7.90 -3.74 -42.34
N ASP A 692 -7.27 -4.75 -42.98
CA ASP A 692 -7.76 -5.29 -44.26
C ASP A 692 -9.22 -5.77 -44.16
N GLY A 693 -9.59 -6.30 -42.99
CA GLY A 693 -10.97 -6.67 -42.68
C GLY A 693 -11.94 -5.48 -42.72
N THR A 694 -11.54 -4.29 -42.28
CA THR A 694 -12.41 -3.09 -42.34
C THR A 694 -12.71 -2.67 -43.77
N ILE A 695 -11.73 -2.77 -44.68
CA ILE A 695 -11.89 -2.45 -46.10
C ILE A 695 -12.77 -3.51 -46.76
N ALA A 696 -12.54 -4.80 -46.45
CA ALA A 696 -13.35 -5.90 -46.98
C ALA A 696 -14.82 -5.84 -46.54
N ILE A 697 -15.08 -5.51 -45.27
CA ILE A 697 -16.45 -5.31 -44.76
C ILE A 697 -17.11 -4.08 -45.40
N LEU A 698 -16.38 -2.97 -45.53
CA LEU A 698 -16.89 -1.76 -46.17
C LEU A 698 -17.30 -2.01 -47.62
N ILE A 699 -16.42 -2.63 -48.42
CA ILE A 699 -16.72 -2.97 -49.82
C ILE A 699 -17.78 -4.08 -49.91
N GLY A 700 -17.84 -5.01 -48.95
CA GLY A 700 -18.86 -6.06 -48.91
C GLY A 700 -20.28 -5.55 -48.62
N ILE A 701 -20.41 -4.44 -47.90
CA ILE A 701 -21.71 -3.80 -47.61
C ILE A 701 -22.21 -2.98 -48.80
N LEU A 702 -21.33 -2.38 -49.61
CA LEU A 702 -21.73 -1.51 -50.71
C LEU A 702 -22.67 -2.18 -51.75
N PRO A 703 -22.45 -3.44 -52.20
CA PRO A 703 -23.38 -4.17 -53.05
C PRO A 703 -24.78 -4.38 -52.46
N LEU A 704 -24.91 -4.36 -51.13
CA LEU A 704 -26.21 -4.47 -50.44
C LEU A 704 -27.04 -3.19 -50.54
N ILE A 705 -26.39 -2.05 -50.80
CA ILE A 705 -27.00 -0.72 -50.86
C ILE A 705 -27.11 -0.24 -52.32
N TRP A 706 -26.15 -0.63 -53.17
CA TRP A 706 -26.04 -0.10 -54.53
C TRP A 706 -27.06 -0.72 -55.50
N PRO A 707 -27.69 0.05 -56.40
CA PRO A 707 -28.71 -0.48 -57.30
C PRO A 707 -28.14 -1.33 -58.44
N SER A 708 -28.79 -2.46 -58.71
CA SER A 708 -28.47 -3.40 -59.80
C SER A 708 -28.76 -2.84 -61.20
N THR A 709 -29.67 -1.88 -61.32
CA THR A 709 -29.97 -1.17 -62.58
C THR A 709 -29.62 0.30 -62.49
N SER A 710 -29.11 0.86 -63.59
CA SER A 710 -28.72 2.27 -63.66
C SER A 710 -29.84 3.21 -63.16
N PRO A 711 -29.56 4.06 -62.14
CA PRO A 711 -30.54 4.99 -61.56
C PRO A 711 -30.97 6.10 -62.54
N PHE A 712 -30.34 6.19 -63.70
CA PHE A 712 -30.62 7.19 -64.73
C PHE A 712 -31.69 6.75 -65.75
N LYS A 713 -32.36 5.60 -65.55
CA LYS A 713 -33.49 5.14 -66.40
C LYS A 713 -34.83 5.72 -65.93
N ARG A 714 -35.69 6.11 -66.89
CA ARG A 714 -36.96 6.84 -66.67
C ARG A 714 -38.02 6.10 -65.84
N ASN A 715 -37.97 4.76 -65.77
CA ASN A 715 -38.86 3.89 -64.96
C ASN A 715 -38.05 3.06 -63.96
N TRP A 716 -37.29 3.72 -63.10
CA TRP A 716 -36.38 3.05 -62.17
C TRP A 716 -37.11 2.42 -60.98
N LYS A 717 -36.88 1.12 -60.76
CA LYS A 717 -37.28 0.41 -59.54
C LYS A 717 -36.01 0.03 -58.78
N TYR A 718 -35.94 0.40 -57.51
CA TYR A 718 -34.79 0.10 -56.67
C TYR A 718 -34.72 -1.41 -56.38
N LYS A 719 -33.63 -2.06 -56.79
CA LYS A 719 -33.26 -3.42 -56.43
C LYS A 719 -31.75 -3.46 -56.19
N PRO A 720 -31.26 -3.85 -55.00
CA PRO A 720 -29.82 -3.88 -54.72
C PRO A 720 -29.09 -4.92 -55.60
N ILE A 721 -27.78 -4.76 -55.77
CA ILE A 721 -26.93 -5.71 -56.51
C ILE A 721 -26.92 -7.08 -55.83
N LEU A 722 -26.86 -7.08 -54.50
CA LEU A 722 -26.89 -8.27 -53.67
C LEU A 722 -27.91 -8.09 -52.55
N THR A 723 -28.76 -9.08 -52.28
CA THR A 723 -29.69 -9.03 -51.15
C THR A 723 -29.05 -9.67 -49.91
N TRP A 724 -29.35 -9.20 -48.70
CA TRP A 724 -28.86 -9.84 -47.46
C TRP A 724 -29.22 -11.34 -47.39
N THR A 725 -30.38 -11.73 -47.90
CA THR A 725 -30.81 -13.12 -48.00
C THR A 725 -29.93 -13.95 -48.94
N GLU A 726 -29.47 -13.38 -50.05
CA GLU A 726 -28.55 -14.03 -51.01
C GLU A 726 -27.11 -14.07 -50.47
N LEU A 727 -26.68 -13.02 -49.76
CA LEU A 727 -25.36 -12.99 -49.11
C LEU A 727 -25.30 -14.01 -47.97
N SER A 728 -26.30 -14.02 -47.07
CA SER A 728 -26.31 -14.88 -45.89
C SER A 728 -26.46 -16.37 -46.25
N SER A 729 -27.20 -16.70 -47.31
CA SER A 729 -27.37 -18.09 -47.78
C SER A 729 -26.15 -18.65 -48.50
N ASN A 730 -25.38 -17.80 -49.19
CA ASN A 730 -24.16 -18.21 -49.91
C ASN A 730 -22.87 -18.05 -49.10
N LEU A 731 -22.93 -17.45 -47.90
CA LEU A 731 -21.77 -17.31 -47.03
C LEU A 731 -21.41 -18.65 -46.37
N PRO A 732 -20.16 -19.14 -46.51
CA PRO A 732 -19.73 -20.41 -45.93
C PRO A 732 -19.40 -20.24 -44.44
N TRP A 733 -20.44 -20.08 -43.61
CA TRP A 733 -20.32 -19.92 -42.15
C TRP A 733 -19.50 -21.04 -41.49
N GLY A 734 -19.61 -22.27 -42.01
CA GLY A 734 -18.84 -23.41 -41.55
C GLY A 734 -17.32 -23.22 -41.68
N THR A 735 -16.88 -22.65 -42.80
CA THR A 735 -15.45 -22.42 -43.09
C THR A 735 -14.89 -21.27 -42.25
N LEU A 736 -15.70 -20.24 -41.98
CA LEU A 736 -15.34 -19.16 -41.06
C LEU A 736 -15.14 -19.67 -39.63
N LEU A 737 -16.04 -20.53 -39.13
CA LEU A 737 -15.91 -21.15 -37.82
C LEU A 737 -14.70 -22.08 -37.73
N LEU A 738 -14.44 -22.85 -38.79
CA LEU A 738 -13.28 -23.75 -38.87
C LEU A 738 -11.94 -22.99 -38.84
N LEU A 739 -11.86 -21.83 -39.51
CA LEU A 739 -10.68 -20.96 -39.48
C LEU A 739 -10.45 -20.38 -38.07
N GLY A 740 -11.51 -19.93 -37.40
CA GLY A 740 -11.45 -19.45 -36.01
C GLY A 740 -10.99 -20.54 -35.03
N ALA A 741 -11.46 -21.78 -35.22
CA ALA A 741 -11.03 -22.94 -34.44
C ALA A 741 -9.53 -23.23 -34.61
N GLY A 742 -9.02 -23.17 -35.85
CA GLY A 742 -7.60 -23.35 -36.15
C GLY A 742 -6.71 -22.30 -35.48
N LEU A 743 -7.13 -21.02 -35.51
CA LEU A 743 -6.44 -19.93 -34.82
C LEU A 743 -6.46 -20.10 -33.29
N ALA A 744 -7.59 -20.52 -32.73
CA ALA A 744 -7.72 -20.79 -31.29
C ALA A 744 -6.80 -21.93 -30.81
N ILE A 745 -6.70 -23.00 -31.60
CA ILE A 745 -5.78 -24.10 -31.34
C ILE A 745 -4.34 -23.59 -31.43
N ALA A 746 -4.00 -22.80 -32.45
CA ALA A 746 -2.66 -22.23 -32.61
C ALA A 746 -2.26 -21.32 -31.43
N GLU A 747 -3.18 -20.48 -30.93
CA GLU A 747 -2.91 -19.65 -29.75
C GLU A 747 -2.73 -20.48 -28.48
N ALA A 748 -3.51 -21.56 -28.30
CA ALA A 748 -3.35 -22.50 -27.19
C ALA A 748 -1.96 -23.16 -27.22
N PHE A 749 -1.50 -23.56 -28.40
CA PHE A 749 -0.16 -24.08 -28.60
C PHE A 749 0.93 -23.04 -28.30
N GLN A 750 0.78 -21.79 -28.77
CA GLN A 750 1.76 -20.73 -28.50
C GLN A 750 1.88 -20.40 -26.99
N LYS A 751 0.77 -20.41 -26.24
CA LYS A 751 0.76 -20.12 -24.81
C LYS A 751 1.32 -21.25 -23.94
N LEU A 752 1.06 -22.51 -24.30
CA LEU A 752 1.42 -23.68 -23.49
C LEU A 752 2.73 -24.35 -23.91
N LEU A 753 3.08 -24.24 -25.19
CA LEU A 753 4.28 -24.79 -25.81
C LEU A 753 4.96 -23.67 -26.61
N ALA A 754 5.76 -22.85 -25.92
CA ALA A 754 6.75 -21.99 -26.57
C ALA A 754 7.70 -22.75 -27.52
N THR A 755 7.65 -24.09 -27.52
CA THR A 755 8.48 -25.02 -28.28
C THR A 755 7.97 -25.40 -29.69
N PHE A 756 6.73 -25.09 -30.11
CA PHE A 756 6.26 -25.50 -31.45
C PHE A 756 6.56 -24.50 -32.59
N GLN A 757 6.56 -23.18 -32.32
CA GLN A 757 7.17 -22.21 -33.25
C GLN A 757 8.66 -22.53 -33.41
N LEU A 758 9.29 -22.88 -32.29
CA LEU A 758 10.62 -23.45 -32.23
C LEU A 758 10.72 -24.78 -32.98
N LEU A 759 9.69 -25.60 -33.19
CA LEU A 759 9.82 -26.86 -33.93
C LEU A 759 10.08 -26.61 -35.42
N ALA A 760 9.42 -25.62 -36.03
CA ALA A 760 9.70 -25.20 -37.40
C ALA A 760 11.08 -24.56 -37.53
N TYR A 761 11.44 -23.65 -36.62
CA TYR A 761 12.80 -23.09 -36.54
C TYR A 761 13.86 -24.15 -36.19
N PHE A 762 13.52 -25.16 -35.40
CA PHE A 762 14.38 -26.25 -34.97
C PHE A 762 14.60 -27.23 -36.10
N PHE A 763 13.58 -27.59 -36.89
CA PHE A 763 13.76 -28.36 -38.13
C PHE A 763 14.58 -27.58 -39.15
N LEU A 764 14.36 -26.26 -39.31
CA LEU A 764 15.17 -25.39 -40.17
C LEU A 764 16.63 -25.25 -39.65
N PHE A 765 16.83 -25.21 -38.32
CA PHE A 765 18.13 -25.11 -37.68
C PHE A 765 18.88 -26.46 -37.69
N LEU A 766 18.20 -27.59 -37.49
CA LEU A 766 18.74 -28.95 -37.64
C LEU A 766 19.18 -29.21 -39.07
N THR A 767 18.40 -28.77 -40.06
CA THR A 767 18.76 -28.89 -41.47
C THR A 767 19.95 -28.00 -41.84
N LEU A 768 20.05 -26.79 -41.27
CA LEU A 768 21.23 -25.92 -41.38
C LEU A 768 22.47 -26.50 -40.69
N TRP A 769 22.31 -27.08 -39.51
CA TRP A 769 23.37 -27.73 -38.75
C TRP A 769 23.86 -29.00 -39.45
N TYR A 770 22.96 -29.82 -39.98
CA TYR A 770 23.28 -30.98 -40.83
C TYR A 770 24.00 -30.55 -42.11
N ALA A 771 23.56 -29.48 -42.77
CA ALA A 771 24.21 -28.95 -43.97
C ALA A 771 25.66 -28.50 -43.68
N ARG A 772 25.89 -27.79 -42.56
CA ARG A 772 27.24 -27.39 -42.12
C ARG A 772 28.13 -28.57 -41.73
N THR A 773 27.59 -29.56 -41.01
CA THR A 773 28.39 -30.73 -40.58
C THR A 773 28.69 -31.69 -41.74
N ALA A 774 27.78 -31.80 -42.72
CA ALA A 774 27.98 -32.58 -43.93
C ALA A 774 28.75 -31.83 -45.05
N ASN A 775 29.17 -30.58 -44.84
CA ASN A 775 29.78 -29.72 -45.88
C ASN A 775 28.92 -29.57 -47.16
N ILE A 776 27.60 -29.59 -47.02
CA ILE A 776 26.64 -29.40 -48.12
C ILE A 776 26.16 -27.94 -48.08
N HIS A 777 26.09 -27.29 -49.24
CA HIS A 777 25.65 -25.90 -49.31
C HIS A 777 24.21 -25.75 -48.77
N PRO A 778 23.94 -24.88 -47.76
CA PRO A 778 22.67 -24.80 -47.03
C PRO A 778 21.41 -24.67 -47.91
N ALA A 779 21.52 -23.96 -49.02
CA ALA A 779 20.42 -23.80 -49.99
C ALA A 779 19.87 -25.14 -50.51
N TYR A 780 20.69 -26.20 -50.59
CA TYR A 780 20.25 -27.53 -51.05
C TYR A 780 19.30 -28.23 -50.08
N VAL A 781 19.27 -27.82 -48.81
CA VAL A 781 18.39 -28.42 -47.80
C VAL A 781 17.22 -27.50 -47.48
N ILE A 782 17.45 -26.19 -47.45
CA ILE A 782 16.42 -25.18 -47.14
C ILE A 782 15.37 -25.11 -48.25
N LEU A 783 15.76 -25.00 -49.53
CA LEU A 783 14.82 -24.89 -50.65
C LEU A 783 13.83 -26.07 -50.74
N PRO A 784 14.25 -27.34 -50.70
CA PRO A 784 13.29 -28.44 -50.72
C PRO A 784 12.46 -28.52 -49.43
N CYS A 785 12.98 -28.06 -48.28
CA CYS A 785 12.22 -28.02 -47.04
C CYS A 785 11.10 -26.97 -47.09
N THR A 786 11.41 -25.74 -47.50
CA THR A 786 10.44 -24.63 -47.61
C THR A 786 9.37 -24.93 -48.65
N LEU A 787 9.77 -25.46 -49.80
CA LEU A 787 8.82 -25.87 -50.83
C LEU A 787 8.02 -27.13 -50.43
N SER A 788 8.35 -27.85 -49.35
CA SER A 788 7.53 -28.97 -48.85
C SER A 788 6.42 -28.49 -47.92
N VAL A 789 6.65 -27.40 -47.18
CA VAL A 789 5.64 -26.77 -46.31
C VAL A 789 4.47 -26.22 -47.14
N SER A 790 4.73 -25.70 -48.34
CA SER A 790 3.69 -25.19 -49.25
C SER A 790 2.84 -26.28 -49.92
N LEU A 791 3.27 -27.55 -49.87
CA LEU A 791 2.63 -28.69 -50.54
C LEU A 791 1.72 -29.48 -49.59
N ALA A 792 0.90 -28.75 -48.82
CA ALA A 792 0.02 -29.32 -47.82
C ALA A 792 -1.36 -29.65 -48.42
N PHE A 793 -1.54 -30.87 -48.92
CA PHE A 793 -2.74 -31.31 -49.68
C PHE A 793 -3.74 -32.14 -48.88
N VAL A 794 -3.41 -32.49 -47.63
CA VAL A 794 -4.08 -33.58 -46.89
C VAL A 794 -5.30 -33.12 -46.09
N PHE A 795 -5.29 -31.92 -45.48
CA PHE A 795 -6.37 -31.47 -44.60
C PHE A 795 -7.04 -30.17 -45.07
N PRO A 796 -8.36 -29.98 -44.86
CA PRO A 796 -9.06 -28.76 -45.30
C PRO A 796 -8.46 -27.49 -44.72
N THR A 797 -7.91 -27.58 -43.51
CA THR A 797 -7.26 -26.47 -42.79
C THR A 797 -5.80 -26.27 -43.17
N SER A 798 -5.21 -27.10 -44.05
CA SER A 798 -3.79 -27.04 -44.37
C SER A 798 -3.42 -25.92 -45.33
N SER A 799 -4.36 -25.42 -46.14
CA SER A 799 -4.17 -24.26 -47.00
C SER A 799 -5.50 -23.56 -47.30
N ASN A 800 -5.44 -22.27 -47.62
CA ASN A 800 -6.63 -21.49 -47.97
C ASN A 800 -7.34 -21.97 -49.24
N PRO A 801 -6.65 -22.39 -50.32
CA PRO A 801 -7.32 -22.99 -51.48
C PRO A 801 -8.09 -24.28 -51.14
N ASN A 802 -7.54 -25.13 -50.26
CA ASN A 802 -8.20 -26.36 -49.86
C ASN A 802 -9.47 -26.09 -49.04
N SER A 803 -9.43 -25.11 -48.11
CA SER A 803 -10.59 -24.76 -47.28
C SER A 803 -11.74 -24.17 -48.09
N VAL A 804 -11.44 -23.41 -49.15
CA VAL A 804 -12.43 -22.83 -50.06
C VAL A 804 -13.11 -23.91 -50.89
N VAL A 805 -12.34 -24.84 -51.45
CA VAL A 805 -12.92 -25.95 -52.23
C VAL A 805 -13.72 -26.90 -51.34
N PHE A 806 -13.25 -27.16 -50.13
CA PHE A 806 -13.99 -27.93 -49.13
C PHE A 806 -15.31 -27.25 -48.73
N ALA A 807 -15.34 -25.91 -48.69
CA ALA A 807 -16.54 -25.12 -48.39
C ALA A 807 -17.69 -25.31 -49.39
N SER A 808 -17.42 -25.88 -50.57
CA SER A 808 -18.46 -26.22 -51.55
C SER A 808 -19.46 -27.26 -51.05
N GLY A 809 -19.17 -27.95 -49.93
CA GLY A 809 -20.05 -28.95 -49.32
C GLY A 809 -20.11 -30.28 -50.08
N THR A 810 -19.37 -30.40 -51.19
CA THR A 810 -19.37 -31.58 -52.05
C THR A 810 -18.26 -32.57 -51.71
N LEU A 811 -17.28 -32.22 -50.87
CA LEU A 811 -16.10 -33.01 -50.58
C LEU A 811 -16.06 -33.42 -49.10
N HIS A 812 -15.79 -34.70 -48.83
CA HIS A 812 -15.48 -35.17 -47.48
C HIS A 812 -13.98 -35.05 -47.18
N VAL A 813 -13.64 -34.96 -45.90
CA VAL A 813 -12.25 -34.90 -45.40
C VAL A 813 -11.50 -36.15 -45.84
N TRP A 814 -12.15 -37.32 -45.81
CA TRP A 814 -11.56 -38.57 -46.28
C TRP A 814 -11.22 -38.56 -47.77
N ASP A 815 -12.05 -37.94 -48.60
CA ASP A 815 -11.81 -37.85 -50.04
C ASP A 815 -10.58 -36.97 -50.28
N MET A 816 -10.46 -35.88 -49.53
CA MET A 816 -9.32 -34.97 -49.62
C MET A 816 -8.04 -35.57 -49.04
N MET A 817 -8.12 -36.35 -47.95
CA MET A 817 -6.98 -37.05 -47.37
C MET A 817 -6.44 -38.12 -48.34
N LYS A 818 -7.32 -38.96 -48.90
CA LYS A 818 -6.93 -39.99 -49.88
C LYS A 818 -6.38 -39.35 -51.16
N ALA A 819 -7.03 -38.31 -51.65
CA ALA A 819 -6.60 -37.58 -52.84
C ALA A 819 -5.30 -36.79 -52.61
N GLY A 820 -5.03 -36.31 -51.38
CA GLY A 820 -3.84 -35.52 -51.05
C GLY A 820 -2.59 -36.36 -50.77
N ILE A 821 -2.73 -37.60 -50.30
CA ILE A 821 -1.59 -38.50 -50.02
C ILE A 821 -0.83 -38.84 -51.31
N SER A 822 -1.51 -39.07 -52.43
CA SER A 822 -0.85 -39.50 -53.68
C SER A 822 -0.03 -38.39 -54.36
N PRO A 823 -0.49 -37.13 -54.52
CA PRO A 823 0.34 -36.01 -54.97
C PRO A 823 1.50 -35.76 -54.01
N THR A 824 1.28 -35.78 -52.70
CA THR A 824 2.35 -35.58 -51.71
C THR A 824 3.43 -36.65 -51.85
N ALA A 825 3.07 -37.92 -52.00
CA ALA A 825 4.02 -39.01 -52.23
C ALA A 825 4.77 -38.89 -53.56
N VAL A 826 4.07 -38.57 -54.66
CA VAL A 826 4.66 -38.37 -55.99
C VAL A 826 5.60 -37.16 -56.01
N LEU A 827 5.29 -36.09 -55.28
CA LEU A 827 6.13 -34.89 -55.17
C LEU A 827 7.38 -35.13 -54.32
N ILE A 828 7.27 -35.89 -53.23
CA ILE A 828 8.42 -36.31 -52.42
C ILE A 828 9.38 -37.19 -53.25
N LEU A 829 8.85 -38.11 -54.06
CA LEU A 829 9.63 -39.01 -54.93
C LEU A 829 10.25 -38.30 -56.14
N SER A 830 9.50 -37.43 -56.82
CA SER A 830 9.99 -36.68 -57.99
C SER A 830 11.09 -35.69 -57.61
N ARG A 831 11.04 -35.07 -56.42
CA ARG A 831 12.12 -34.21 -55.89
C ARG A 831 13.41 -34.97 -55.61
N LYS A 832 13.34 -36.16 -54.99
CA LYS A 832 14.52 -37.03 -54.80
C LYS A 832 15.19 -37.33 -56.15
N LEU A 833 14.41 -37.62 -57.19
CA LEU A 833 14.91 -37.90 -58.54
C LEU A 833 15.51 -36.66 -59.23
N LEU A 834 14.89 -35.49 -59.12
CA LEU A 834 15.41 -34.23 -59.73
C LEU A 834 16.74 -33.78 -59.11
N ILE A 835 16.90 -33.92 -57.79
CA ILE A 835 18.12 -33.57 -57.06
C ILE A 835 19.26 -34.56 -57.37
N ILE A 836 18.96 -35.84 -57.54
CA ILE A 836 19.96 -36.89 -57.82
C ILE A 836 20.38 -36.92 -59.30
N ARG A 837 19.45 -36.73 -60.24
CA ARG A 837 19.69 -36.94 -61.68
C ARG A 837 20.45 -35.78 -62.37
N LYS A 838 20.35 -34.55 -61.87
CA LYS A 838 21.06 -33.36 -62.42
C LYS A 838 22.48 -33.18 -61.86
N ASN A 839 22.82 -33.78 -60.71
CA ASN A 839 24.05 -33.49 -59.97
C ASN A 839 25.23 -34.45 -60.24
N TYR A 840 25.01 -35.69 -60.68
CA TYR A 840 26.12 -36.65 -60.80
C TYR A 840 27.04 -36.42 -62.03
N ARG A 841 26.50 -35.95 -63.16
CA ARG A 841 27.27 -35.86 -64.43
C ARG A 841 27.96 -34.53 -64.73
N LYS A 842 27.68 -33.44 -64.00
CA LYS A 842 28.17 -32.09 -64.36
C LYS A 842 28.99 -31.37 -63.29
N TYR A 843 29.18 -31.98 -62.11
CA TYR A 843 29.80 -31.32 -60.94
C TYR A 843 31.28 -31.65 -60.67
N LYS A 844 31.93 -32.51 -61.47
CA LYS A 844 33.33 -32.90 -61.23
C LYS A 844 34.35 -31.80 -61.57
N ASN A 845 34.05 -30.84 -62.47
CA ASN A 845 35.08 -29.97 -63.08
C ASN A 845 34.79 -28.45 -63.11
N LEU A 846 34.03 -27.84 -62.19
CA LEU A 846 33.74 -26.38 -62.23
C LEU A 846 34.09 -25.62 -60.93
N SER A 847 34.66 -24.42 -61.08
CA SER A 847 35.11 -23.49 -60.02
C SER A 847 33.96 -22.83 -59.23
N TYR A 848 34.25 -22.39 -58.00
CA TYR A 848 33.31 -21.96 -56.95
C TYR A 848 32.44 -20.74 -57.32
N THR A 849 32.93 -19.83 -58.17
CA THR A 849 32.24 -18.58 -58.54
C THR A 849 31.20 -18.77 -59.67
N GLU A 850 31.47 -19.63 -60.66
CA GLU A 850 30.48 -19.99 -61.69
C GLU A 850 29.35 -20.88 -61.17
N LYS A 851 29.60 -21.59 -60.05
CA LYS A 851 28.58 -22.36 -59.30
C LYS A 851 27.47 -21.48 -58.73
N LYS A 852 27.75 -20.21 -58.37
CA LYS A 852 26.80 -19.32 -57.68
C LYS A 852 25.68 -18.81 -58.61
N SER A 853 26.00 -18.45 -59.85
CA SER A 853 25.03 -17.84 -60.78
C SER A 853 24.10 -18.87 -61.44
N ARG A 854 24.63 -20.02 -61.88
CA ARG A 854 23.84 -21.06 -62.56
C ARG A 854 23.00 -21.96 -61.64
N MET A 855 23.32 -22.04 -60.34
CA MET A 855 22.53 -22.82 -59.35
C MET A 855 21.16 -22.20 -59.10
N ILE A 856 21.10 -20.87 -58.92
CA ILE A 856 19.88 -20.17 -58.55
C ILE A 856 18.88 -20.20 -59.71
N THR A 857 19.33 -20.11 -60.96
CA THR A 857 18.48 -20.16 -62.16
C THR A 857 17.90 -21.54 -62.47
N LYS A 858 18.49 -22.63 -61.97
CA LYS A 858 18.08 -24.02 -62.31
C LYS A 858 17.45 -24.81 -61.17
N ALA A 859 17.50 -24.31 -59.94
CA ALA A 859 16.75 -24.85 -58.81
C ALA A 859 15.31 -24.31 -58.76
N TRP A 860 15.05 -23.25 -59.51
CA TRP A 860 13.81 -22.50 -59.54
C TRP A 860 12.89 -22.83 -60.73
N VAL A 861 13.46 -23.39 -61.80
CA VAL A 861 12.76 -24.07 -62.90
C VAL A 861 12.81 -25.57 -62.63
#